data_AF-A0A9E3K7U7-F1
#
_entry.id   AF-A0A9E3K7U7-F1
#
_cell.length_a   1.000
_cell.length_b   1.000
_cell.length_c   1.000
_cell.angle_alpha   90.00
_cell.angle_beta   90.00
_cell.angle_gamma   90.00
#
_symmetry.space_group_name_H-M   'P 1'
#
loop_
_entity.id
_entity.type
_entity.pdbx_description
1 polymer ?
#
loop_
_entity_poly.entity_id
_entity_poly.type
_entity_poly.pdbx_seq_one_letter_code
_entity_poly.pdbx_strand_id
1 'polypeptide(L)'
;MKTIFSIVCFVTCFTLTSSAQILKDIQKAKDKIGGITVDKLSRDPITTSFKDVDKNSIQPETLGADENYANLHAQPFDPSSGFSLSPGYYEADVQSFCVKAGTYMPTQGSGRFYAELKGPKADIFETLLYALHNNREVDQRDVQLLMWAIIAKTDFKKMSGPIKLTALELLSTKDIARLSKGSLEALGEKKLRNLAMKNDATAAIIRAENNLRSKFYQGVRNYAEYEEIAMLAGVEPVVTGYEKGKWSKHPDGYYVRYIPYGYSRTNVQVYVPSGSGTVIFNALGDIAVPASTNAQRLLQTNIPWDDPDWSYGNPTSDDPKEVDPTPPAEEPDPIPEETDEPDEATSTQEVPCDIDTDTILENTPAEVDYVINCVVDITAKLTIEAGTVIEFGENGGLGVYDNGFLRTLGLPDQKVIFRGTINGAGTWRGIHTENNTELVHTEIDGAGRTYVYCCNETAAIMLKGGDLTITKSTISNTTGCGIYAKKFDDFTESGNTFSNNSEGPICYGPAQRVCGDVDAPTVWKNTQKPVDYVVTSNCVIDITSDLTIEAGTVIEFEENAGLGVYDNGTLKVLGTATEKVILRGTIAGQGTWRGIHTENETLIQHAEIDGAGSNYVYCCNQKATLFVKGGDTSIENTSIKNSGGCGIYLRSYDSFNDSNVSFSNNLEGEICVQPQVLNDIDTPTVLSNGPGEVDYIVNDNNVVDVTSNLTIEPGVVIEFGEGAGLGVYDGARLNIAGSATESVVMKGKMNQVGYWRGIHLEGSNHSISNAMIKNAGSNYVYCCNNKAGVLLKDGSLSLTNSQLLDSGGCGVYVRSSGTLTESGNTFTGNVEGNICN
;
A
#
# COMPACT_ATOMS: atom_id res chain seq x y z
N MET A 1 66.08 16.41 -11.11
CA MET A 1 66.20 17.07 -12.42
C MET A 1 65.29 16.27 -13.37
N LYS A 2 63.98 16.55 -13.34
CA LYS A 2 63.20 17.33 -14.34
C LYS A 2 63.02 16.62 -15.71
N THR A 3 61.81 16.06 -15.87
CA THR A 3 60.91 16.06 -17.08
C THR A 3 61.41 15.27 -18.32
N ILE A 4 60.63 14.51 -19.13
CA ILE A 4 59.26 14.64 -19.69
C ILE A 4 58.75 13.27 -20.25
N PHE A 5 57.41 13.09 -20.30
CA PHE A 5 56.54 12.42 -21.32
C PHE A 5 55.60 11.27 -20.86
N SER A 6 54.32 11.65 -20.66
CA SER A 6 53.08 11.14 -21.30
C SER A 6 52.43 9.75 -21.02
N ILE A 7 51.11 9.86 -20.75
CA ILE A 7 49.95 9.06 -21.21
C ILE A 7 49.47 7.89 -20.32
N VAL A 8 48.12 7.84 -20.20
CA VAL A 8 47.18 6.85 -19.64
C VAL A 8 46.84 6.94 -18.14
N CYS A 9 45.75 7.63 -17.83
CA CYS A 9 44.53 7.10 -17.17
C CYS A 9 43.72 8.29 -16.62
N PHE A 10 42.77 8.74 -17.42
CA PHE A 10 41.84 9.81 -17.12
C PHE A 10 40.42 9.20 -17.15
N VAL A 11 40.07 8.35 -16.18
CA VAL A 11 38.69 7.91 -15.96
C VAL A 11 38.48 7.67 -14.46
N THR A 12 37.39 8.25 -13.95
CA THR A 12 36.66 7.99 -12.69
C THR A 12 37.33 8.30 -11.34
N CYS A 13 37.44 9.60 -11.04
CA CYS A 13 37.20 10.07 -9.67
C CYS A 13 36.52 11.44 -9.74
N PHE A 14 35.55 11.71 -8.84
CA PHE A 14 34.46 12.73 -8.85
C PHE A 14 33.16 12.22 -9.53
N THR A 15 32.01 12.06 -8.86
CA THR A 15 31.47 12.72 -7.66
C THR A 15 30.51 11.84 -6.83
N LEU A 16 30.84 11.58 -5.55
CA LEU A 16 29.80 11.42 -4.52
C LEU A 16 29.43 12.83 -4.03
N THR A 17 28.42 13.45 -4.64
CA THR A 17 27.83 14.66 -4.07
C THR A 17 27.02 14.24 -2.85
N SER A 18 27.51 14.58 -1.65
CA SER A 18 26.73 14.40 -0.43
C SER A 18 25.37 15.08 -0.59
N SER A 19 24.29 14.43 -0.13
CA SER A 19 22.90 14.92 -0.22
C SER A 19 22.72 16.34 0.33
N ALA A 20 23.65 16.81 1.16
CA ALA A 20 23.71 18.16 1.71
C ALA A 20 24.00 19.25 0.65
N GLN A 21 24.79 18.98 -0.39
CA GLN A 21 25.11 19.95 -1.43
C GLN A 21 23.90 20.18 -2.36
N ILE A 22 23.23 19.09 -2.74
CA ILE A 22 21.98 19.11 -3.52
C ILE A 22 20.89 19.90 -2.77
N LEU A 23 20.76 19.72 -1.45
CA LEU A 23 19.83 20.49 -0.62
C LEU A 23 20.07 22.00 -0.66
N LYS A 24 21.34 22.43 -0.67
CA LYS A 24 21.73 23.84 -0.74
C LYS A 24 21.44 24.45 -2.12
N ASP A 25 21.63 23.69 -3.18
CA ASP A 25 21.36 24.17 -4.55
C ASP A 25 19.84 24.24 -4.84
N ILE A 26 19.04 23.35 -4.24
CA ILE A 26 17.57 23.46 -4.21
C ILE A 26 17.11 24.72 -3.45
N GLN A 27 17.76 25.08 -2.33
CA GLN A 27 17.45 26.30 -1.58
C GLN A 27 17.73 27.56 -2.42
N LYS A 28 18.85 27.63 -3.13
CA LYS A 28 19.18 28.76 -4.02
C LYS A 28 18.24 28.90 -5.22
N ALA A 29 17.72 27.79 -5.76
CA ALA A 29 16.78 27.82 -6.88
C ALA A 29 15.41 28.40 -6.48
N LYS A 30 14.99 28.21 -5.22
CA LYS A 30 13.73 28.75 -4.65
C LYS A 30 13.67 30.28 -4.77
N ASP A 31 14.79 30.96 -4.56
CA ASP A 31 14.87 32.43 -4.50
C ASP A 31 14.84 33.09 -5.89
N LYS A 32 15.01 32.32 -6.98
CA LYS A 32 14.94 32.81 -8.36
C LYS A 32 13.60 32.57 -9.08
N ILE A 33 12.66 31.81 -8.48
CA ILE A 33 11.36 31.50 -9.11
C ILE A 33 10.29 32.46 -8.57
N GLY A 34 10.29 33.70 -9.09
CA GLY A 34 9.29 34.72 -8.81
C GLY A 34 7.94 34.46 -9.49
N GLY A 35 6.85 34.74 -8.76
CA GLY A 35 5.53 35.08 -9.33
C GLY A 35 4.66 33.94 -9.89
N ILE A 36 4.16 33.03 -9.04
CA ILE A 36 2.95 32.26 -9.34
C ILE A 36 2.03 32.39 -8.12
N THR A 37 0.84 32.95 -8.32
CA THR A 37 -0.15 33.22 -7.27
C THR A 37 -0.78 31.93 -6.72
N VAL A 38 -1.14 31.99 -5.43
CA VAL A 38 -1.64 30.90 -4.58
C VAL A 38 -2.88 30.17 -5.14
N ASP A 39 -3.67 30.83 -6.00
CA ASP A 39 -4.88 30.24 -6.61
C ASP A 39 -4.60 29.15 -7.66
N LYS A 40 -3.37 29.01 -8.17
CA LYS A 40 -3.01 27.97 -9.17
C LYS A 40 -2.52 26.66 -8.55
N LEU A 41 -2.33 26.60 -7.23
CA LEU A 41 -1.78 25.45 -6.50
C LEU A 41 -2.84 24.45 -6.02
N SER A 42 -4.13 24.80 -6.09
CA SER A 42 -5.24 23.91 -5.73
C SER A 42 -5.74 23.02 -6.87
N ARG A 43 -5.06 23.00 -8.03
CA ARG A 43 -5.49 22.27 -9.23
C ARG A 43 -4.72 20.97 -9.38
N ASP A 44 -5.35 19.95 -9.95
CA ASP A 44 -4.70 18.67 -10.22
C ASP A 44 -3.46 18.84 -11.11
N PRO A 45 -2.36 18.10 -10.84
CA PRO A 45 -1.12 18.19 -11.61
C PRO A 45 -1.30 17.95 -13.11
N ILE A 46 -2.24 17.06 -13.47
CA ILE A 46 -2.70 16.76 -14.83
C ILE A 46 -4.19 17.09 -14.92
N THR A 47 -4.55 17.93 -15.89
CA THR A 47 -5.93 18.38 -16.14
C THR A 47 -6.59 17.69 -17.33
N THR A 48 -5.85 16.89 -18.13
CA THR A 48 -6.46 16.14 -19.24
C THR A 48 -7.60 15.24 -18.74
N SER A 49 -8.70 15.24 -19.48
CA SER A 49 -9.92 14.53 -19.15
C SER A 49 -10.67 14.08 -20.41
N PHE A 50 -11.75 13.33 -20.24
CA PHE A 50 -12.65 12.97 -21.34
C PHE A 50 -13.29 14.17 -22.08
N LYS A 51 -13.22 15.38 -21.52
CA LYS A 51 -13.63 16.61 -22.22
C LYS A 51 -12.69 17.00 -23.34
N ASP A 52 -11.43 16.55 -23.27
CA ASP A 52 -10.39 16.84 -24.26
C ASP A 52 -10.40 15.87 -25.45
N VAL A 53 -11.21 14.81 -25.40
CA VAL A 53 -11.35 13.81 -26.47
C VAL A 53 -12.22 14.35 -27.60
N ASP A 54 -11.77 14.18 -28.85
CA ASP A 54 -12.59 14.44 -30.03
C ASP A 54 -13.64 13.32 -30.23
N LYS A 55 -14.83 13.55 -29.68
CA LYS A 55 -15.94 12.59 -29.71
C LYS A 55 -16.55 12.41 -31.10
N ASN A 56 -16.30 13.33 -32.04
CA ASN A 56 -16.86 13.23 -33.39
C ASN A 56 -16.05 12.28 -34.28
N SER A 57 -14.83 11.93 -33.86
CA SER A 57 -13.89 11.11 -34.63
C SER A 57 -13.64 9.76 -33.96
N ILE A 58 -14.63 9.24 -33.21
CA ILE A 58 -14.58 7.91 -32.59
C ILE A 58 -15.15 6.88 -33.56
N GLN A 59 -14.40 5.80 -33.82
CA GLN A 59 -14.85 4.68 -34.65
C GLN A 59 -15.24 3.48 -33.78
N PRO A 60 -16.17 2.62 -34.25
CA PRO A 60 -16.57 1.44 -33.52
C PRO A 60 -15.41 0.45 -33.35
N GLU A 61 -15.51 -0.40 -32.33
CA GLU A 61 -14.56 -1.45 -31.99
C GLU A 61 -14.38 -2.49 -33.11
N THR A 62 -15.35 -2.60 -34.02
CA THR A 62 -15.34 -3.49 -35.18
C THR A 62 -14.38 -3.04 -36.28
N LEU A 63 -13.88 -1.80 -36.25
CA LEU A 63 -12.86 -1.35 -37.19
C LEU A 63 -11.58 -2.17 -36.99
N GLY A 64 -11.10 -2.81 -38.06
CA GLY A 64 -9.90 -3.66 -38.03
C GLY A 64 -10.08 -5.02 -37.33
N ALA A 65 -11.32 -5.53 -37.20
CA ALA A 65 -11.59 -6.79 -36.50
C ALA A 65 -11.01 -8.04 -37.21
N ASP A 66 -10.92 -8.02 -38.55
CA ASP A 66 -10.46 -9.15 -39.38
C ASP A 66 -9.11 -8.89 -40.06
N GLU A 67 -8.39 -7.86 -39.62
CA GLU A 67 -7.14 -7.41 -40.23
C GLU A 67 -5.92 -8.03 -39.54
N ASN A 68 -4.83 -8.19 -40.28
CA ASN A 68 -3.56 -8.63 -39.71
C ASN A 68 -2.78 -7.43 -39.19
N TYR A 69 -2.44 -7.44 -37.90
CA TYR A 69 -1.67 -6.38 -37.26
C TYR A 69 -0.18 -6.70 -37.37
N ALA A 70 0.60 -5.74 -37.88
CA ALA A 70 2.05 -5.81 -37.85
C ALA A 70 2.57 -5.43 -36.46
N ASN A 71 3.68 -6.05 -36.04
CA ASN A 71 4.32 -5.68 -34.78
C ASN A 71 4.85 -4.24 -34.86
N LEU A 72 4.34 -3.37 -33.99
CA LEU A 72 4.73 -1.96 -33.90
C LEU A 72 6.22 -1.79 -33.57
N HIS A 73 6.76 -2.61 -32.66
CA HIS A 73 8.17 -2.58 -32.27
C HIS A 73 9.13 -3.12 -33.34
N ALA A 74 8.61 -3.71 -34.43
CA ALA A 74 9.37 -4.10 -35.60
C ALA A 74 9.42 -3.00 -36.69
N GLN A 75 8.76 -1.86 -36.47
CA GLN A 75 8.74 -0.76 -37.43
C GLN A 75 9.94 0.18 -37.22
N PRO A 76 10.36 0.95 -38.25
CA PRO A 76 11.44 1.91 -38.10
C PRO A 76 11.17 2.90 -36.97
N PHE A 77 12.09 3.02 -36.02
CA PHE A 77 11.96 3.86 -34.85
C PHE A 77 13.07 4.91 -34.78
N ASP A 78 12.69 6.17 -34.55
CA ASP A 78 13.61 7.26 -34.27
C ASP A 78 13.39 7.75 -32.81
N PRO A 79 14.42 7.74 -31.94
CA PRO A 79 14.26 8.11 -30.53
C PRO A 79 13.74 9.53 -30.28
N SER A 80 13.88 10.44 -31.25
CA SER A 80 13.41 11.83 -31.14
C SER A 80 11.98 12.03 -31.62
N SER A 81 11.47 11.13 -32.48
CA SER A 81 10.20 11.34 -33.17
C SER A 81 9.20 10.19 -33.07
N GLY A 82 9.63 8.93 -32.94
CA GLY A 82 8.76 7.76 -32.78
C GLY A 82 8.86 6.75 -33.93
N PHE A 83 7.82 5.92 -34.09
CA PHE A 83 7.73 4.89 -35.13
C PHE A 83 7.23 5.48 -36.45
N SER A 84 7.89 5.17 -37.56
CA SER A 84 7.44 5.51 -38.91
C SER A 84 6.53 4.41 -39.46
N LEU A 85 5.25 4.72 -39.63
CA LEU A 85 4.22 3.76 -40.02
C LEU A 85 3.66 4.06 -41.41
N SER A 86 3.68 3.07 -42.29
CA SER A 86 2.96 3.13 -43.58
C SER A 86 1.48 2.78 -43.40
N PRO A 87 0.60 3.02 -44.39
CA PRO A 87 -0.80 2.59 -44.30
C PRO A 87 -0.94 1.10 -43.93
N GLY A 88 -1.75 0.80 -42.91
CA GLY A 88 -1.85 -0.54 -42.33
C GLY A 88 -2.31 -0.56 -40.87
N TYR A 89 -2.37 -1.75 -40.29
CA TYR A 89 -2.72 -1.99 -38.89
C TYR A 89 -1.48 -2.47 -38.12
N TYR A 90 -1.26 -1.92 -36.93
CA TYR A 90 -0.10 -2.20 -36.08
C TYR A 90 -0.51 -2.41 -34.64
N GLU A 91 0.20 -3.25 -33.91
CA GLU A 91 -0.01 -3.42 -32.47
C GLU A 91 1.28 -3.72 -31.70
N ALA A 92 1.28 -3.36 -30.42
CA ALA A 92 2.24 -3.87 -29.44
C ALA A 92 1.73 -3.68 -28.00
N ASP A 93 2.26 -4.50 -27.10
CA ASP A 93 2.14 -4.27 -25.66
C ASP A 93 3.24 -3.33 -25.19
N VAL A 94 2.84 -2.18 -24.64
CA VAL A 94 3.76 -1.16 -24.15
C VAL A 94 3.61 -0.95 -22.65
N GLN A 95 4.68 -0.45 -22.03
CA GLN A 95 4.61 0.07 -20.66
C GLN A 95 3.66 1.28 -20.62
N SER A 96 2.85 1.35 -19.57
CA SER A 96 1.95 2.47 -19.32
C SER A 96 1.95 2.86 -17.84
N PHE A 97 1.44 4.04 -17.51
CA PHE A 97 1.48 4.59 -16.17
C PHE A 97 0.17 5.21 -15.73
N CYS A 98 -0.25 4.88 -14.51
CA CYS A 98 -1.38 5.48 -13.84
C CYS A 98 -1.07 6.91 -13.37
N VAL A 99 -1.81 7.89 -13.91
CA VAL A 99 -1.73 9.31 -13.47
C VAL A 99 -3.01 9.78 -12.79
N LYS A 100 -3.63 8.87 -12.04
CA LYS A 100 -4.79 9.15 -11.17
C LYS A 100 -4.91 8.10 -10.05
N ALA A 101 -4.81 8.53 -8.79
CA ALA A 101 -4.96 7.63 -7.65
C ALA A 101 -6.41 7.59 -7.13
N GLY A 102 -6.77 6.54 -6.40
CA GLY A 102 -8.08 6.35 -5.77
C GLY A 102 -9.18 6.08 -6.79
N THR A 103 -8.89 5.32 -7.84
CA THR A 103 -9.83 4.95 -8.92
C THR A 103 -9.71 3.49 -9.32
N TYR A 104 -10.73 2.96 -10.01
CA TYR A 104 -10.79 1.54 -10.40
C TYR A 104 -9.69 1.15 -11.39
N MET A 105 -9.21 -0.09 -11.27
CA MET A 105 -8.17 -0.66 -12.13
C MET A 105 -8.67 -0.83 -13.58
N PRO A 106 -7.82 -0.54 -14.58
CA PRO A 106 -8.24 -0.47 -15.98
C PRO A 106 -8.25 -1.84 -16.66
N THR A 107 -9.02 -2.82 -16.16
CA THR A 107 -9.14 -4.15 -16.80
C THR A 107 -10.48 -4.35 -17.49
N GLN A 108 -11.55 -3.85 -16.86
CA GLN A 108 -12.94 -3.90 -17.31
C GLN A 108 -13.56 -2.50 -17.21
N GLY A 109 -14.67 -2.22 -17.90
CA GLY A 109 -15.38 -0.93 -17.81
C GLY A 109 -15.34 -0.09 -19.09
N SER A 110 -15.20 1.23 -18.95
CA SER A 110 -15.28 2.17 -20.07
C SER A 110 -14.06 2.09 -21.00
N GLY A 111 -14.26 2.53 -22.25
CA GLY A 111 -13.18 2.71 -23.22
C GLY A 111 -12.23 3.84 -22.82
N ARG A 112 -11.03 3.77 -23.39
CA ARG A 112 -9.96 4.76 -23.23
C ARG A 112 -9.65 5.38 -24.57
N PHE A 113 -9.62 6.70 -24.58
CA PHE A 113 -9.56 7.49 -25.79
C PHE A 113 -8.34 8.40 -25.75
N TYR A 114 -7.84 8.73 -26.94
CA TYR A 114 -6.71 9.64 -27.06
C TYR A 114 -7.10 11.05 -26.58
N ALA A 115 -6.20 11.66 -25.80
CA ALA A 115 -6.15 13.08 -25.57
C ALA A 115 -4.70 13.53 -25.37
N GLU A 116 -4.44 14.81 -25.59
CA GLU A 116 -3.14 15.45 -25.34
C GLU A 116 -2.90 15.65 -23.84
N LEU A 117 -1.67 15.43 -23.39
CA LEU A 117 -1.28 15.69 -22.00
C LEU A 117 -1.30 17.19 -21.68
N LYS A 118 -2.11 17.58 -20.69
CA LYS A 118 -2.31 18.96 -20.26
C LYS A 118 -2.28 19.03 -18.74
N GLY A 119 -1.74 20.11 -18.21
CA GLY A 119 -1.79 20.41 -16.78
C GLY A 119 -0.59 21.22 -16.30
N PRO A 120 -0.64 21.76 -15.07
CA PRO A 120 0.43 22.57 -14.49
C PRO A 120 1.73 21.80 -14.19
N LYS A 121 1.74 20.48 -14.36
CA LYS A 121 2.91 19.61 -14.18
C LYS A 121 3.16 18.64 -15.34
N ALA A 122 2.44 18.79 -16.46
CA ALA A 122 2.56 17.91 -17.64
C ALA A 122 4.01 17.72 -18.09
N ASP A 123 4.78 18.81 -18.14
CA ASP A 123 6.21 18.82 -18.52
C ASP A 123 7.11 17.99 -17.59
N ILE A 124 6.76 17.81 -16.30
CA ILE A 124 7.49 16.89 -15.41
C ILE A 124 7.14 15.44 -15.70
N PHE A 125 5.88 15.12 -16.03
CA PHE A 125 5.52 13.76 -16.41
C PHE A 125 6.21 13.35 -17.71
N GLU A 126 6.28 14.25 -18.70
CA GLU A 126 7.08 14.06 -19.91
C GLU A 126 8.56 13.83 -19.55
N THR A 127 9.13 14.64 -18.66
CA THR A 127 10.52 14.46 -18.20
C THR A 127 10.76 13.06 -17.62
N LEU A 128 9.84 12.55 -16.80
CA LEU A 128 9.94 11.19 -16.24
C LEU A 128 9.86 10.10 -17.33
N LEU A 129 8.97 10.25 -18.31
CA LEU A 129 8.86 9.32 -19.44
C LEU A 129 10.12 9.35 -20.32
N TYR A 130 10.67 10.53 -20.59
CA TYR A 130 11.94 10.67 -21.32
C TYR A 130 13.12 10.10 -20.55
N ALA A 131 13.16 10.28 -19.22
CA ALA A 131 14.21 9.73 -18.38
C ALA A 131 14.17 8.20 -18.41
N LEU A 132 12.98 7.60 -18.30
CA LEU A 132 12.78 6.15 -18.44
C LEU A 132 13.21 5.63 -19.81
N HIS A 133 12.87 6.35 -20.89
CA HIS A 133 13.26 5.95 -22.24
C HIS A 133 14.79 5.98 -22.46
N ASN A 134 15.50 6.88 -21.77
CA ASN A 134 16.93 7.10 -21.95
C ASN A 134 17.82 6.44 -20.88
N ASN A 135 17.28 6.06 -19.72
CA ASN A 135 18.03 5.45 -18.60
C ASN A 135 17.43 4.08 -18.26
N ARG A 136 18.12 3.00 -18.69
CA ARG A 136 17.64 1.61 -18.56
C ARG A 136 17.78 1.00 -17.16
N GLU A 137 18.45 1.68 -16.22
CA GLU A 137 18.54 1.23 -14.83
C GLU A 137 17.31 1.64 -13.99
N VAL A 138 16.39 2.42 -14.57
CA VAL A 138 15.21 2.94 -13.87
C VAL A 138 14.05 1.95 -13.99
N ASP A 139 13.59 1.43 -12.86
CA ASP A 139 12.45 0.52 -12.78
C ASP A 139 11.11 1.24 -13.08
N GLN A 140 10.22 0.60 -13.86
CA GLN A 140 8.88 1.11 -14.16
C GLN A 140 8.09 1.43 -12.87
N ARG A 141 8.20 0.58 -11.85
CA ARG A 141 7.51 0.76 -10.56
C ARG A 141 7.97 2.02 -9.86
N ASP A 142 9.26 2.33 -9.88
CA ASP A 142 9.78 3.55 -9.26
C ASP A 142 9.26 4.80 -9.97
N VAL A 143 9.20 4.80 -11.31
CA VAL A 143 8.60 5.90 -12.08
C VAL A 143 7.11 6.02 -11.78
N GLN A 144 6.39 4.90 -11.66
CA GLN A 144 4.99 4.90 -11.26
C GLN A 144 4.78 5.53 -9.88
N LEU A 145 5.64 5.21 -8.91
CA LEU A 145 5.60 5.81 -7.57
C LEU A 145 5.90 7.31 -7.62
N LEU A 146 6.86 7.76 -8.43
CA LEU A 146 7.12 9.20 -8.64
C LEU A 146 5.90 9.92 -9.24
N MET A 147 5.24 9.31 -10.22
CA MET A 147 4.03 9.85 -10.81
C MET A 147 2.90 9.98 -9.77
N TRP A 148 2.70 8.96 -8.93
CA TRP A 148 1.74 9.04 -7.83
C TRP A 148 2.14 10.06 -6.76
N ALA A 149 3.43 10.22 -6.46
CA ALA A 149 3.89 11.27 -5.54
C ALA A 149 3.54 12.67 -6.06
N ILE A 150 3.67 12.90 -7.37
CA ILE A 150 3.24 14.16 -8.01
C ILE A 150 1.72 14.31 -7.95
N ILE A 151 0.95 13.29 -8.32
CA ILE A 151 -0.53 13.29 -8.26
C ILE A 151 -1.03 13.59 -6.84
N ALA A 152 -0.43 12.95 -5.83
CA ALA A 152 -0.71 13.14 -4.41
C ALA A 152 -0.27 14.50 -3.86
N LYS A 153 0.34 15.36 -4.70
CA LYS A 153 0.84 16.70 -4.36
C LYS A 153 1.82 16.65 -3.18
N THR A 154 2.69 15.64 -3.19
CA THR A 154 3.69 15.38 -2.14
C THR A 154 4.74 16.48 -2.12
N ASP A 155 5.18 16.90 -0.93
CA ASP A 155 6.37 17.76 -0.80
C ASP A 155 7.64 16.91 -0.96
N PHE A 156 8.27 16.99 -2.12
CA PHE A 156 9.47 16.20 -2.45
C PHE A 156 10.66 16.47 -1.51
N LYS A 157 10.68 17.61 -0.80
CA LYS A 157 11.70 17.85 0.24
C LYS A 157 11.50 16.96 1.46
N LYS A 158 10.24 16.67 1.80
CA LYS A 158 9.83 15.88 2.98
C LYS A 158 9.78 14.38 2.72
N MET A 159 9.88 13.95 1.47
CA MET A 159 9.98 12.54 1.15
C MET A 159 11.18 11.88 1.86
N SER A 160 11.07 10.59 2.08
CA SER A 160 12.13 9.74 2.64
C SER A 160 12.24 8.45 1.83
N GLY A 161 13.31 7.69 2.02
CA GLY A 161 13.47 6.37 1.39
C GLY A 161 13.95 6.39 -0.08
N PRO A 162 13.96 5.23 -0.75
CA PRO A 162 14.59 5.03 -2.05
C PRO A 162 13.97 5.89 -3.16
N ILE A 163 12.65 6.07 -3.16
CA ILE A 163 11.96 6.86 -4.19
C ILE A 163 12.40 8.33 -4.20
N LYS A 164 12.84 8.88 -3.06
CA LYS A 164 13.46 10.20 -3.04
C LYS A 164 14.80 10.23 -3.78
N LEU A 165 15.58 9.16 -3.70
CA LEU A 165 16.85 9.07 -4.42
C LEU A 165 16.57 8.99 -5.92
N THR A 166 15.62 8.16 -6.35
CA THR A 166 15.17 8.11 -7.75
C THR A 166 14.66 9.47 -8.23
N ALA A 167 13.90 10.20 -7.40
CA ALA A 167 13.47 11.56 -7.75
C ALA A 167 14.65 12.52 -7.97
N LEU A 168 15.69 12.44 -7.15
CA LEU A 168 16.88 13.29 -7.24
C LEU A 168 17.79 12.91 -8.42
N GLU A 169 17.71 11.66 -8.88
CA GLU A 169 18.40 11.18 -10.07
C GLU A 169 17.70 11.66 -11.36
N LEU A 170 16.37 11.53 -11.43
CA LEU A 170 15.61 11.76 -12.67
C LEU A 170 15.14 13.21 -12.86
N LEU A 171 14.99 13.99 -11.78
CA LEU A 171 14.41 15.34 -11.85
C LEU A 171 15.44 16.42 -11.56
N SER A 172 15.33 17.54 -12.29
CA SER A 172 16.18 18.70 -12.03
C SER A 172 15.88 19.31 -10.67
N THR A 173 16.84 20.02 -10.08
CA THR A 173 16.63 20.78 -8.84
C THR A 173 15.50 21.80 -8.95
N LYS A 174 15.25 22.33 -10.16
CA LYS A 174 14.14 23.25 -10.45
C LYS A 174 12.80 22.53 -10.38
N ASP A 175 12.71 21.30 -10.88
CA ASP A 175 11.50 20.48 -10.85
C ASP A 175 11.18 20.05 -9.43
N ILE A 176 12.17 19.56 -8.67
CA ILE A 176 12.03 19.25 -7.25
C ILE A 176 11.55 20.48 -6.47
N ALA A 177 12.15 21.65 -6.71
CA ALA A 177 11.70 22.89 -6.08
C ALA A 177 10.25 23.27 -6.47
N ARG A 178 9.84 23.01 -7.72
CA ARG A 178 8.48 23.27 -8.22
C ARG A 178 7.44 22.30 -7.65
N LEU A 179 7.81 21.04 -7.42
CA LEU A 179 6.99 20.03 -6.74
C LEU A 179 6.90 20.29 -5.23
N SER A 180 7.93 20.91 -4.65
CA SER A 180 8.01 21.24 -3.22
C SER A 180 7.51 22.66 -2.88
N LYS A 181 6.93 23.39 -3.85
CA LYS A 181 6.44 24.77 -3.65
C LYS A 181 4.91 24.75 -3.59
N GLY A 182 4.34 25.10 -2.44
CA GLY A 182 2.90 25.12 -2.22
C GLY A 182 2.30 23.73 -2.04
N SER A 183 2.96 22.90 -1.22
CA SER A 183 2.39 21.69 -0.63
C SER A 183 0.98 21.94 -0.11
N LEU A 184 0.15 20.90 -0.09
CA LEU A 184 -1.26 20.92 0.31
C LEU A 184 -1.56 21.65 1.63
N GLU A 185 -0.54 21.88 2.48
CA GLU A 185 -0.53 22.75 3.66
C GLU A 185 -1.17 24.14 3.44
N ALA A 186 -1.17 24.67 2.20
CA ALA A 186 -1.88 25.91 1.85
C ALA A 186 -3.41 25.73 1.66
N LEU A 187 -3.88 24.51 1.35
CA LEU A 187 -5.30 24.15 1.42
C LEU A 187 -5.59 23.57 2.80
N GLY A 188 -6.11 24.41 3.70
CA GLY A 188 -6.52 23.96 5.03
C GLY A 188 -7.49 22.77 4.96
N GLU A 189 -7.38 21.87 5.93
CA GLU A 189 -8.15 20.63 6.03
C GLU A 189 -9.65 20.84 5.82
N LYS A 190 -10.18 21.98 6.28
CA LYS A 190 -11.59 22.37 6.09
C LYS A 190 -12.01 22.43 4.61
N LYS A 191 -11.14 22.90 3.71
CA LYS A 191 -11.44 22.90 2.25
C LYS A 191 -11.43 21.49 1.69
N LEU A 192 -10.49 20.64 2.12
CA LEU A 192 -10.40 19.25 1.68
C LEU A 192 -11.58 18.41 2.17
N ARG A 193 -12.00 18.60 3.42
CA ARG A 193 -13.25 18.04 3.98
C ARG A 193 -14.46 18.48 3.18
N ASN A 194 -14.61 19.78 2.91
CA ASN A 194 -15.73 20.29 2.10
C ASN A 194 -15.73 19.76 0.64
N LEU A 195 -14.57 19.47 0.07
CA LEU A 195 -14.44 18.85 -1.25
C LEU A 195 -14.79 17.36 -1.23
N ALA A 196 -14.35 16.63 -0.21
CA ALA A 196 -14.69 15.21 0.00
C ALA A 196 -16.20 15.02 0.22
N MET A 197 -16.86 15.94 0.91
CA MET A 197 -18.32 15.92 1.15
C MET A 197 -19.18 16.09 -0.11
N LYS A 198 -18.60 16.38 -1.29
CA LYS A 198 -19.38 16.59 -2.52
C LYS A 198 -19.89 15.30 -3.14
N ASN A 199 -19.12 14.21 -3.06
CA ASN A 199 -19.51 12.85 -3.45
C ASN A 199 -18.41 11.83 -3.09
N ASP A 200 -18.80 10.56 -3.00
CA ASP A 200 -17.94 9.44 -2.56
C ASP A 200 -16.72 9.23 -3.45
N ALA A 201 -16.85 9.42 -4.78
CA ALA A 201 -15.74 9.30 -5.71
C ALA A 201 -14.65 10.35 -5.44
N THR A 202 -15.06 11.58 -5.11
CA THR A 202 -14.14 12.67 -4.75
C THR A 202 -13.51 12.41 -3.38
N ALA A 203 -14.28 11.88 -2.43
CA ALA A 203 -13.76 11.48 -1.13
C ALA A 203 -12.71 10.37 -1.25
N ALA A 204 -12.94 9.36 -2.10
CA ALA A 204 -12.01 8.27 -2.37
C ALA A 204 -10.68 8.78 -2.95
N ILE A 205 -10.73 9.66 -3.95
CA ILE A 205 -9.53 10.28 -4.55
C ILE A 205 -8.74 11.08 -3.50
N ILE A 206 -9.42 11.91 -2.70
CA ILE A 206 -8.75 12.73 -1.66
C ILE A 206 -8.11 11.85 -0.58
N ARG A 207 -8.79 10.79 -0.14
CA ARG A 207 -8.24 9.83 0.83
C ARG A 207 -7.01 9.12 0.25
N ALA A 208 -7.09 8.63 -0.98
CA ALA A 208 -5.98 7.97 -1.65
C ALA A 208 -4.76 8.90 -1.80
N GLU A 209 -4.95 10.14 -2.27
CA GLU A 209 -3.88 11.12 -2.38
C GLU A 209 -3.23 11.45 -1.02
N ASN A 210 -4.01 11.55 0.06
CA ASN A 210 -3.48 11.81 1.40
C ASN A 210 -2.70 10.61 1.96
N ASN A 211 -3.23 9.40 1.79
CA ASN A 211 -2.58 8.17 2.24
C ASN A 211 -1.27 7.92 1.49
N LEU A 212 -1.25 8.09 0.16
CA LEU A 212 -0.04 8.01 -0.65
C LEU A 212 1.03 8.99 -0.16
N ARG A 213 0.64 10.25 0.08
CA ARG A 213 1.55 11.29 0.59
C ARG A 213 2.20 10.88 1.91
N SER A 214 1.42 10.31 2.83
CA SER A 214 1.94 9.81 4.10
C SER A 214 3.00 8.73 3.90
N LYS A 215 2.76 7.76 3.00
CA LYS A 215 3.71 6.69 2.68
C LYS A 215 5.03 7.24 2.12
N PHE A 216 4.95 8.22 1.22
CA PHE A 216 6.13 8.89 0.67
C PHE A 216 6.96 9.65 1.72
N TYR A 217 6.32 10.23 2.74
CA TYR A 217 7.03 10.88 3.86
C TYR A 217 7.70 9.87 4.78
N GLN A 218 7.06 8.73 5.00
CA GLN A 218 7.59 7.62 5.80
C GLN A 218 8.72 6.86 5.09
N GLY A 219 8.78 6.91 3.76
CA GLY A 219 9.77 6.18 2.97
C GLY A 219 9.52 4.68 2.91
N VAL A 220 8.24 4.28 2.89
CA VAL A 220 7.83 2.88 2.75
C VAL A 220 8.43 2.26 1.48
N ARG A 221 8.96 1.04 1.59
CA ARG A 221 9.65 0.33 0.50
C ARG A 221 8.75 -0.61 -0.29
N ASN A 222 7.69 -1.13 0.32
CA ASN A 222 6.81 -2.11 -0.32
C ASN A 222 5.92 -1.43 -1.36
N TYR A 223 6.06 -1.80 -2.63
CA TYR A 223 5.26 -1.27 -3.73
C TYR A 223 3.76 -1.57 -3.57
N ALA A 224 3.42 -2.76 -3.08
CA ALA A 224 2.03 -3.20 -2.95
C ALA A 224 1.22 -2.28 -2.02
N GLU A 225 1.84 -1.70 -1.00
CA GLU A 225 1.18 -0.75 -0.11
C GLU A 225 0.79 0.57 -0.80
N TYR A 226 1.56 1.02 -1.79
CA TYR A 226 1.19 2.19 -2.59
C TYR A 226 0.10 1.84 -3.60
N GLU A 227 0.22 0.68 -4.23
CA GLU A 227 -0.75 0.19 -5.22
C GLU A 227 -2.14 -0.02 -4.59
N GLU A 228 -2.23 -0.62 -3.40
CA GLU A 228 -3.48 -0.80 -2.66
C GLU A 228 -4.21 0.52 -2.42
N ILE A 229 -3.47 1.60 -2.13
CA ILE A 229 -4.06 2.93 -1.94
C ILE A 229 -4.49 3.55 -3.28
N ALA A 230 -3.70 3.36 -4.33
CA ALA A 230 -3.95 3.97 -5.63
C ALA A 230 -5.12 3.31 -6.38
N MET A 231 -5.43 2.05 -6.08
CA MET A 231 -6.42 1.22 -6.78
C MET A 231 -7.70 1.04 -5.94
N LEU A 232 -8.87 1.30 -6.52
CA LEU A 232 -10.14 0.87 -5.91
C LEU A 232 -10.47 -0.56 -6.33
N ALA A 233 -10.86 -1.38 -5.35
CA ALA A 233 -11.41 -2.71 -5.59
C ALA A 233 -12.78 -2.62 -6.27
N GLY A 234 -13.04 -3.51 -7.23
CA GLY A 234 -14.30 -3.58 -7.96
C GLY A 234 -14.16 -3.33 -9.47
N VAL A 235 -15.30 -3.22 -10.15
CA VAL A 235 -15.37 -3.04 -11.61
C VAL A 235 -15.68 -1.58 -11.94
N GLU A 236 -14.89 -1.01 -12.85
CA GLU A 236 -15.11 0.34 -13.35
C GLU A 236 -16.49 0.49 -14.03
N PRO A 237 -17.27 1.55 -13.74
CA PRO A 237 -18.52 1.81 -14.42
C PRO A 237 -18.35 2.03 -15.94
N VAL A 238 -19.22 1.42 -16.73
CA VAL A 238 -19.28 1.61 -18.19
C VAL A 238 -20.11 2.85 -18.53
N VAL A 239 -19.56 3.76 -19.31
CA VAL A 239 -20.32 4.88 -19.90
C VAL A 239 -20.90 4.45 -21.23
N THR A 240 -22.23 4.42 -21.34
CA THR A 240 -22.96 4.05 -22.56
C THR A 240 -22.52 4.89 -23.76
N GLY A 241 -22.21 4.22 -24.88
CA GLY A 241 -21.70 4.83 -26.10
C GLY A 241 -20.17 4.95 -26.15
N TYR A 242 -19.49 4.73 -25.03
CA TYR A 242 -18.03 4.83 -24.90
C TYR A 242 -17.43 3.58 -24.27
N GLU A 243 -17.86 2.42 -24.76
CA GLU A 243 -17.40 1.10 -24.36
C GLU A 243 -15.93 0.83 -24.76
N LYS A 244 -15.32 -0.19 -24.16
CA LYS A 244 -13.95 -0.64 -24.45
C LYS A 244 -13.79 -1.05 -25.93
N GLY A 245 -12.61 -0.79 -26.50
CA GLY A 245 -12.22 -1.27 -27.83
C GLY A 245 -12.45 -0.29 -28.99
N LYS A 246 -13.07 0.86 -28.73
CA LYS A 246 -13.29 1.92 -29.73
C LYS A 246 -12.02 2.68 -30.08
N TRP A 247 -11.97 3.19 -31.31
CA TRP A 247 -10.82 3.91 -31.83
C TRP A 247 -10.99 5.42 -31.72
N SER A 248 -9.91 6.12 -31.39
CA SER A 248 -9.81 7.58 -31.40
C SER A 248 -8.97 8.02 -32.57
N LYS A 249 -9.39 9.06 -33.28
CA LYS A 249 -8.52 9.69 -34.29
C LYS A 249 -7.45 10.53 -33.62
N HIS A 250 -6.19 10.27 -33.97
CA HIS A 250 -5.05 11.10 -33.58
C HIS A 250 -4.92 12.30 -34.54
N PRO A 251 -4.51 13.50 -34.05
CA PRO A 251 -4.26 14.67 -34.88
C PRO A 251 -3.31 14.44 -36.06
N ASP A 252 -2.35 13.53 -35.91
CA ASP A 252 -1.36 13.17 -36.94
C ASP A 252 -1.90 12.24 -38.05
N GLY A 253 -3.21 11.98 -38.07
CA GLY A 253 -3.88 11.37 -39.22
C GLY A 253 -4.03 9.85 -39.18
N TYR A 254 -3.71 9.22 -38.05
CA TYR A 254 -4.00 7.80 -37.77
C TYR A 254 -5.11 7.64 -36.73
N TYR A 255 -5.60 6.41 -36.56
CA TYR A 255 -6.49 6.03 -35.47
C TYR A 255 -5.74 5.18 -34.45
N VAL A 256 -6.04 5.36 -33.17
CA VAL A 256 -5.43 4.61 -32.07
C VAL A 256 -6.51 4.08 -31.12
N ARG A 257 -6.32 2.88 -30.58
CA ARG A 257 -7.10 2.38 -29.45
C ARG A 257 -6.20 1.79 -28.38
N TYR A 258 -6.64 1.94 -27.13
CA TYR A 258 -5.90 1.53 -25.95
C TYR A 258 -6.65 0.40 -25.22
N ILE A 259 -6.02 -0.76 -25.11
CA ILE A 259 -6.58 -1.96 -24.48
C ILE A 259 -5.70 -2.32 -23.27
N PRO A 260 -5.99 -1.77 -22.09
CA PRO A 260 -5.21 -2.07 -20.90
C PRO A 260 -5.49 -3.48 -20.33
N TYR A 261 -4.43 -4.09 -19.80
CA TYR A 261 -4.45 -5.30 -18.95
C TYR A 261 -4.28 -4.99 -17.46
N GLY A 262 -4.15 -3.71 -17.15
CA GLY A 262 -3.73 -3.13 -15.88
C GLY A 262 -3.21 -1.73 -16.19
N TYR A 263 -2.78 -0.97 -15.18
CA TYR A 263 -2.26 0.38 -15.46
C TYR A 263 -0.81 0.38 -15.94
N SER A 264 -0.08 -0.71 -15.71
CA SER A 264 1.32 -0.89 -16.08
C SER A 264 1.51 -1.41 -17.51
N ARG A 265 0.47 -2.00 -18.11
CA ARG A 265 0.51 -2.62 -19.44
C ARG A 265 -0.71 -2.23 -20.26
N THR A 266 -0.46 -1.64 -21.42
CA THR A 266 -1.49 -1.32 -22.41
C THR A 266 -1.11 -1.95 -23.74
N ASN A 267 -2.03 -2.72 -24.32
CA ASN A 267 -1.95 -3.06 -25.74
C ASN A 267 -2.41 -1.85 -26.55
N VAL A 268 -1.50 -1.29 -27.34
CA VAL A 268 -1.77 -0.16 -28.22
C VAL A 268 -1.92 -0.68 -29.63
N GLN A 269 -3.03 -0.32 -30.26
CA GLN A 269 -3.26 -0.64 -31.66
C GLN A 269 -3.41 0.64 -32.47
N VAL A 270 -2.76 0.68 -33.63
CA VAL A 270 -2.69 1.85 -34.51
C VAL A 270 -3.16 1.45 -35.90
N TYR A 271 -4.07 2.24 -36.47
CA TYR A 271 -4.54 2.11 -37.84
C TYR A 271 -4.19 3.35 -38.64
N VAL A 272 -3.38 3.18 -39.68
CA VAL A 272 -2.98 4.24 -40.61
C VAL A 272 -3.83 4.10 -41.89
N PRO A 273 -4.75 5.04 -42.18
CA PRO A 273 -5.65 4.93 -43.32
C PRO A 273 -4.95 4.89 -44.68
N SER A 274 -5.58 4.20 -45.63
CA SER A 274 -5.13 4.16 -47.02
C SER A 274 -5.12 5.57 -47.63
N GLY A 275 -3.97 5.95 -48.20
CA GLY A 275 -3.78 7.27 -48.79
C GLY A 275 -3.19 8.34 -47.86
N SER A 276 -2.95 8.04 -46.58
CA SER A 276 -2.31 8.98 -45.63
C SER A 276 -0.80 9.17 -45.81
N GLY A 277 -0.15 8.34 -46.64
CA GLY A 277 1.32 8.28 -46.69
C GLY A 277 1.90 7.67 -45.40
N THR A 278 3.21 7.87 -45.18
CA THR A 278 3.86 7.49 -43.92
C THR A 278 3.54 8.50 -42.83
N VAL A 279 3.11 8.02 -41.66
CA VAL A 279 2.84 8.82 -40.46
C VAL A 279 3.85 8.49 -39.36
N ILE A 280 4.01 9.38 -38.39
CA ILE A 280 4.83 9.13 -37.20
C ILE A 280 3.91 8.83 -36.03
N PHE A 281 4.09 7.67 -35.40
CA PHE A 281 3.42 7.30 -34.15
C PHE A 281 4.39 7.46 -32.98
N ASN A 282 3.98 8.22 -31.97
CA ASN A 282 4.75 8.39 -30.76
C ASN A 282 3.81 8.39 -29.55
N ALA A 283 3.95 7.39 -28.69
CA ALA A 283 3.14 7.28 -27.49
C ALA A 283 3.60 8.23 -26.37
N LEU A 284 4.81 8.81 -26.45
CA LEU A 284 5.29 9.77 -25.46
C LEU A 284 4.49 11.08 -25.57
N GLY A 285 3.76 11.42 -24.51
CA GLY A 285 2.88 12.59 -24.46
C GLY A 285 1.40 12.25 -24.71
N ASP A 286 1.10 11.01 -25.12
CA ASP A 286 -0.26 10.50 -25.21
C ASP A 286 -0.80 10.12 -23.83
N ILE A 287 -2.04 10.51 -23.57
CA ILE A 287 -2.78 10.04 -22.40
C ILE A 287 -4.08 9.36 -22.83
N ALA A 288 -4.17 8.06 -22.51
CA ALA A 288 -5.38 7.28 -22.70
C ALA A 288 -6.36 7.63 -21.58
N VAL A 289 -7.35 8.46 -21.90
CA VAL A 289 -8.34 8.97 -20.95
C VAL A 289 -9.63 8.15 -20.97
N PRO A 290 -10.12 7.71 -19.80
CA PRO A 290 -11.37 6.98 -19.72
C PRO A 290 -12.58 7.93 -19.84
N ALA A 291 -13.71 7.40 -20.32
CA ALA A 291 -14.97 8.15 -20.33
C ALA A 291 -15.51 8.43 -18.91
N SER A 292 -15.20 7.57 -17.94
CA SER A 292 -15.60 7.70 -16.53
C SER A 292 -14.57 8.48 -15.71
N THR A 293 -15.00 9.40 -14.85
CA THR A 293 -14.09 10.12 -13.93
C THR A 293 -13.60 9.25 -12.76
N ASN A 294 -14.17 8.06 -12.57
CA ASN A 294 -13.82 7.11 -11.51
C ASN A 294 -12.79 6.07 -11.97
N ALA A 295 -12.22 6.28 -13.15
CA ALA A 295 -11.31 5.37 -13.82
C ALA A 295 -9.94 6.02 -14.05
N GLN A 296 -8.93 5.17 -14.25
CA GLN A 296 -7.56 5.61 -14.39
C GLN A 296 -7.26 6.20 -15.76
N ARG A 297 -6.49 7.29 -15.75
CA ARG A 297 -5.85 7.87 -16.93
C ARG A 297 -4.46 7.26 -17.08
N LEU A 298 -4.13 6.81 -18.29
CA LEU A 298 -2.90 6.05 -18.53
C LEU A 298 -1.98 6.81 -19.49
N LEU A 299 -0.83 7.26 -19.00
CA LEU A 299 0.25 7.70 -19.88
C LEU A 299 0.83 6.49 -20.61
N GLN A 300 1.16 6.68 -21.87
CA GLN A 300 1.69 5.63 -22.74
C GLN A 300 3.20 5.81 -22.98
N THR A 301 3.87 4.74 -23.41
CA THR A 301 5.28 4.76 -23.80
C THR A 301 5.48 4.04 -25.12
N ASN A 302 6.67 4.23 -25.71
CA ASN A 302 7.15 3.44 -26.85
C ASN A 302 7.94 2.19 -26.41
N ILE A 303 7.98 1.90 -25.10
CA ILE A 303 8.82 0.84 -24.54
C ILE A 303 7.99 -0.44 -24.45
N PRO A 304 8.47 -1.59 -24.97
CA PRO A 304 7.79 -2.87 -24.80
C PRO A 304 7.57 -3.23 -23.34
N TRP A 305 6.45 -3.86 -23.02
CA TRP A 305 6.16 -4.25 -21.64
C TRP A 305 7.03 -5.43 -21.15
N ASP A 306 7.33 -6.40 -22.01
CA ASP A 306 7.99 -7.67 -21.67
C ASP A 306 9.41 -7.83 -22.25
N ASP A 307 9.98 -6.77 -22.82
CA ASP A 307 11.32 -6.81 -23.40
C ASP A 307 12.21 -5.67 -22.86
N PRO A 308 12.93 -5.91 -21.73
CA PRO A 308 13.87 -4.94 -21.18
C PRO A 308 15.12 -4.76 -22.06
N ASP A 309 15.39 -5.70 -22.96
CA ASP A 309 16.57 -5.73 -23.84
C ASP A 309 16.29 -5.09 -25.20
N TRP A 310 15.04 -4.69 -25.48
CA TRP A 310 14.65 -4.05 -26.73
C TRP A 310 15.56 -2.86 -27.03
N SER A 311 16.33 -2.93 -28.11
CA SER A 311 17.27 -1.90 -28.53
C SER A 311 16.87 -1.37 -29.90
N TYR A 312 17.40 -0.20 -30.28
CA TYR A 312 17.13 0.46 -31.57
C TYR A 312 17.79 -0.31 -32.73
N GLY A 313 17.33 -1.54 -32.95
CA GLY A 313 17.84 -2.47 -33.95
C GLY A 313 17.28 -2.12 -35.33
N ASN A 314 18.06 -1.34 -36.06
CA ASN A 314 17.95 -1.11 -37.49
C ASN A 314 17.84 -2.46 -38.27
N PRO A 315 16.74 -2.75 -39.00
CA PRO A 315 16.65 -3.94 -39.82
C PRO A 315 17.43 -3.73 -41.13
N THR A 316 18.75 -3.66 -41.08
CA THR A 316 19.65 -3.85 -42.23
C THR A 316 21.06 -4.23 -41.79
N SER A 317 21.31 -5.52 -41.60
CA SER A 317 22.56 -6.11 -42.05
C SER A 317 22.22 -7.46 -42.66
N ASP A 318 22.27 -7.53 -43.99
CA ASP A 318 22.40 -8.79 -44.69
C ASP A 318 23.60 -9.56 -44.11
N ASP A 319 23.34 -10.69 -43.47
CA ASP A 319 24.32 -11.77 -43.40
C ASP A 319 23.61 -13.06 -43.85
N PRO A 320 23.92 -13.59 -45.05
CA PRO A 320 23.21 -14.74 -45.59
C PRO A 320 23.75 -16.04 -45.00
N LYS A 321 22.86 -16.76 -44.30
CA LYS A 321 22.78 -18.23 -44.17
C LYS A 321 24.12 -18.96 -43.98
N GLU A 322 24.37 -19.41 -42.75
CA GLU A 322 25.09 -20.68 -42.54
C GLU A 322 24.11 -21.78 -42.15
N VAL A 323 24.17 -22.85 -42.95
CA VAL A 323 23.44 -24.09 -42.85
C VAL A 323 24.32 -25.05 -42.04
N ASP A 324 23.76 -25.60 -40.96
CA ASP A 324 24.35 -26.74 -40.23
C ASP A 324 24.59 -27.92 -41.19
N PRO A 325 25.72 -28.63 -41.04
CA PRO A 325 25.54 -30.00 -40.56
C PRO A 325 26.65 -30.49 -39.60
N THR A 326 26.20 -31.03 -38.46
CA THR A 326 26.80 -32.13 -37.67
C THR A 326 27.21 -33.36 -38.53
N PRO A 327 27.98 -34.38 -38.03
CA PRO A 327 28.78 -34.59 -36.80
C PRO A 327 30.25 -35.09 -37.06
N PRO A 328 31.10 -35.39 -36.05
CA PRO A 328 32.53 -35.71 -36.26
C PRO A 328 32.86 -37.21 -36.33
N ALA A 329 33.92 -37.56 -37.07
CA ALA A 329 34.59 -38.86 -37.00
C ALA A 329 36.12 -38.71 -37.24
N GLU A 330 36.87 -39.30 -36.30
CA GLU A 330 38.22 -39.93 -36.33
C GLU A 330 39.43 -39.30 -37.05
N GLU A 331 40.46 -39.01 -36.22
CA GLU A 331 41.92 -39.31 -36.32
C GLU A 331 42.69 -39.25 -37.65
N PRO A 332 43.94 -38.70 -37.65
CA PRO A 332 45.11 -39.54 -37.28
C PRO A 332 46.31 -38.84 -36.59
N ASP A 333 47.09 -39.64 -35.86
CA ASP A 333 48.48 -39.44 -35.35
C ASP A 333 49.57 -39.64 -36.45
N PRO A 334 50.92 -39.48 -36.25
CA PRO A 334 51.71 -39.10 -35.03
C PRO A 334 52.98 -38.16 -35.19
N ILE A 335 53.57 -37.74 -34.03
CA ILE A 335 55.03 -37.59 -33.63
C ILE A 335 55.87 -36.37 -34.15
N PRO A 336 56.89 -35.80 -33.40
CA PRO A 336 57.63 -36.34 -32.23
C PRO A 336 57.78 -35.49 -30.94
N GLU A 337 58.18 -36.23 -29.91
CA GLU A 337 58.69 -35.93 -28.56
C GLU A 337 59.70 -34.78 -28.42
N GLU A 338 59.62 -34.03 -27.30
CA GLU A 338 60.77 -33.87 -26.39
C GLU A 338 60.37 -33.31 -24.99
N THR A 339 60.81 -34.08 -23.97
CA THR A 339 61.23 -33.72 -22.60
C THR A 339 60.19 -33.47 -21.49
N ASP A 340 60.10 -34.48 -20.61
CA ASP A 340 59.56 -34.48 -19.25
C ASP A 340 60.33 -33.55 -18.28
N GLU A 341 59.60 -32.75 -17.50
CA GLU A 341 59.91 -32.43 -16.10
C GLU A 341 58.62 -32.59 -15.26
N PRO A 342 58.71 -33.01 -13.98
CA PRO A 342 57.62 -33.68 -13.28
C PRO A 342 56.53 -32.72 -12.78
N ASP A 343 55.28 -33.10 -13.01
CA ASP A 343 54.06 -32.50 -12.45
C ASP A 343 54.12 -32.38 -10.92
N GLU A 344 54.03 -31.16 -10.39
CA GLU A 344 53.62 -30.90 -9.02
C GLU A 344 52.09 -31.04 -8.91
N ALA A 345 51.66 -32.16 -8.33
CA ALA A 345 50.37 -32.45 -7.68
C ALA A 345 49.13 -31.63 -8.10
N THR A 346 48.39 -32.14 -9.08
CA THR A 346 47.03 -31.71 -9.48
C THR A 346 45.91 -32.55 -8.83
N SER A 347 46.20 -33.33 -7.77
CA SER A 347 45.23 -34.27 -7.19
C SER A 347 44.45 -33.70 -6.01
N THR A 348 43.12 -33.74 -6.09
CA THR A 348 42.18 -33.49 -4.96
C THR A 348 42.50 -34.37 -3.76
N GLN A 349 42.51 -33.79 -2.56
CA GLN A 349 42.84 -34.45 -1.30
C GLN A 349 41.57 -34.84 -0.53
N GLU A 350 41.57 -35.96 0.20
CA GLU A 350 40.45 -36.35 1.07
C GLU A 350 40.66 -35.80 2.48
N VAL A 351 39.64 -35.14 3.04
CA VAL A 351 39.69 -34.63 4.43
C VAL A 351 39.30 -35.75 5.39
N PRO A 352 40.04 -35.98 6.49
CA PRO A 352 39.67 -36.95 7.51
C PRO A 352 38.33 -36.58 8.17
N CYS A 353 37.57 -37.60 8.61
CA CYS A 353 36.27 -37.41 9.26
C CYS A 353 36.37 -36.89 10.71
N ASP A 354 37.58 -36.65 11.21
CA ASP A 354 37.84 -36.12 12.55
C ASP A 354 38.99 -35.13 12.46
N ILE A 355 38.79 -33.94 13.04
CA ILE A 355 39.76 -32.86 13.18
C ILE A 355 39.90 -32.57 14.68
N ASP A 356 40.77 -33.34 15.33
CA ASP A 356 41.06 -33.31 16.77
C ASP A 356 42.35 -32.53 17.11
N THR A 357 43.04 -32.03 16.09
CA THR A 357 44.21 -31.15 16.19
C THR A 357 44.09 -29.97 15.23
N ASP A 358 44.73 -28.85 15.60
CA ASP A 358 44.70 -27.63 14.79
C ASP A 358 45.16 -27.92 13.35
N THR A 359 44.25 -27.71 12.40
CA THR A 359 44.41 -28.08 11.00
C THR A 359 44.19 -26.87 10.10
N ILE A 360 44.99 -26.76 9.04
CA ILE A 360 44.87 -25.74 7.99
C ILE A 360 44.64 -26.46 6.66
N LEU A 361 43.58 -26.10 5.94
CA LEU A 361 43.34 -26.51 4.56
C LEU A 361 43.81 -25.37 3.65
N GLU A 362 44.82 -25.64 2.84
CA GLU A 362 45.49 -24.67 1.98
C GLU A 362 44.90 -24.71 0.57
N ASN A 363 44.96 -23.59 -0.16
CA ASN A 363 44.57 -23.56 -1.56
C ASN A 363 45.65 -24.22 -2.43
N THR A 364 45.29 -25.22 -3.22
CA THR A 364 46.18 -26.00 -4.08
C THR A 364 45.99 -25.60 -5.56
N PRO A 365 46.83 -26.10 -6.48
CA PRO A 365 46.62 -25.90 -7.92
C PRO A 365 45.43 -26.68 -8.50
N ALA A 366 44.79 -27.57 -7.73
CA ALA A 366 43.67 -28.38 -8.22
C ALA A 366 42.40 -27.52 -8.39
N GLU A 367 41.53 -27.89 -9.34
CA GLU A 367 40.20 -27.25 -9.48
C GLU A 367 39.32 -27.47 -8.24
N VAL A 368 39.51 -28.63 -7.59
CA VAL A 368 38.90 -29.01 -6.32
C VAL A 368 40.03 -29.45 -5.39
N ASP A 369 40.30 -28.67 -4.35
CA ASP A 369 41.38 -28.93 -3.41
C ASP A 369 41.08 -30.13 -2.52
N TYR A 370 39.84 -30.20 -2.03
CA TYR A 370 39.43 -31.18 -1.04
C TYR A 370 38.09 -31.82 -1.35
N VAL A 371 37.95 -33.10 -0.99
CA VAL A 371 36.68 -33.85 -1.01
C VAL A 371 36.33 -34.36 0.39
N ILE A 372 35.05 -34.27 0.75
CA ILE A 372 34.50 -34.70 2.04
C ILE A 372 33.33 -35.65 1.81
N ASN A 373 33.50 -36.92 2.18
CA ASN A 373 32.48 -37.98 2.01
C ASN A 373 31.81 -38.43 3.32
N CYS A 374 32.10 -37.76 4.42
CA CYS A 374 31.58 -38.04 5.76
C CYS A 374 31.20 -36.75 6.49
N VAL A 375 30.53 -36.87 7.62
CA VAL A 375 30.45 -35.76 8.57
C VAL A 375 31.80 -35.64 9.25
N VAL A 376 32.48 -34.51 9.06
CA VAL A 376 33.75 -34.19 9.73
C VAL A 376 33.43 -33.62 11.11
N ASP A 377 33.87 -34.32 12.15
CA ASP A 377 33.78 -33.85 13.52
C ASP A 377 34.97 -32.91 13.82
N ILE A 378 34.69 -31.63 13.99
CA ILE A 378 35.68 -30.59 14.27
C ILE A 378 35.67 -30.33 15.78
N THR A 379 36.67 -30.85 16.48
CA THR A 379 36.84 -30.69 17.94
C THR A 379 38.07 -29.86 18.32
N ALA A 380 38.93 -29.55 17.33
CA ALA A 380 40.00 -28.55 17.38
C ALA A 380 39.81 -27.46 16.32
N LYS A 381 40.78 -26.54 16.16
CA LYS A 381 40.66 -25.44 15.19
C LYS A 381 40.87 -25.93 13.75
N LEU A 382 39.89 -25.70 12.89
CA LEU A 382 39.99 -25.88 11.44
C LEU A 382 40.01 -24.50 10.75
N THR A 383 41.11 -24.18 10.08
CA THR A 383 41.24 -22.95 9.26
C THR A 383 41.30 -23.30 7.77
N ILE A 384 40.55 -22.58 6.94
CA ILE A 384 40.49 -22.80 5.49
C ILE A 384 40.94 -21.52 4.81
N GLU A 385 42.00 -21.61 4.00
CA GLU A 385 42.63 -20.46 3.33
C GLU A 385 41.79 -19.91 2.17
N ALA A 386 42.12 -18.69 1.73
CA ALA A 386 41.43 -18.03 0.61
C ALA A 386 41.63 -18.80 -0.70
N GLY A 387 40.57 -18.92 -1.50
CA GLY A 387 40.58 -19.62 -2.79
C GLY A 387 40.26 -21.11 -2.71
N THR A 388 40.27 -21.71 -1.51
CA THR A 388 40.06 -23.15 -1.36
C THR A 388 38.66 -23.59 -1.78
N VAL A 389 38.58 -24.65 -2.60
CA VAL A 389 37.36 -25.30 -3.07
C VAL A 389 37.22 -26.70 -2.44
N ILE A 390 36.12 -26.92 -1.74
CA ILE A 390 35.78 -28.18 -1.08
C ILE A 390 34.49 -28.75 -1.66
N GLU A 391 34.56 -29.98 -2.17
CA GLU A 391 33.39 -30.74 -2.62
C GLU A 391 32.92 -31.75 -1.57
N PHE A 392 31.61 -31.79 -1.36
CA PHE A 392 30.97 -32.69 -0.42
C PHE A 392 30.19 -33.78 -1.17
N GLY A 393 30.46 -35.05 -0.87
CA GLY A 393 29.61 -36.15 -1.28
C GLY A 393 28.26 -36.11 -0.53
N GLU A 394 27.33 -37.01 -0.88
CA GLU A 394 25.97 -37.02 -0.28
C GLU A 394 25.94 -37.17 1.24
N ASN A 395 26.98 -37.79 1.82
CA ASN A 395 27.16 -37.94 3.26
C ASN A 395 28.08 -36.89 3.89
N GLY A 396 28.67 -36.01 3.07
CA GLY A 396 29.55 -34.95 3.48
C GLY A 396 28.84 -33.89 4.33
N GLY A 397 29.50 -33.44 5.39
CA GLY A 397 29.06 -32.31 6.22
C GLY A 397 30.14 -31.91 7.22
N LEU A 398 29.95 -30.78 7.89
CA LEU A 398 30.87 -30.28 8.93
C LEU A 398 30.12 -30.16 10.25
N GLY A 399 30.62 -30.76 11.33
CA GLY A 399 30.08 -30.62 12.68
C GLY A 399 31.11 -29.98 13.60
N VAL A 400 30.83 -28.79 14.14
CA VAL A 400 31.72 -28.07 15.08
C VAL A 400 31.25 -28.32 16.51
N TYR A 401 32.02 -29.09 17.27
CA TYR A 401 31.65 -29.59 18.60
C TYR A 401 32.72 -29.27 19.65
N ASP A 402 32.38 -29.42 20.93
CA ASP A 402 33.28 -29.28 22.09
C ASP A 402 34.16 -28.01 22.11
N ASN A 403 35.44 -28.09 21.74
CA ASN A 403 36.35 -26.93 21.66
C ASN A 403 36.70 -26.56 20.21
N GLY A 404 35.98 -27.12 19.25
CA GLY A 404 36.17 -26.91 17.83
C GLY A 404 35.95 -25.47 17.41
N PHE A 405 36.69 -25.05 16.39
CA PHE A 405 36.55 -23.72 15.80
C PHE A 405 36.72 -23.81 14.29
N LEU A 406 35.65 -23.53 13.54
CA LEU A 406 35.71 -23.46 12.08
C LEU A 406 35.95 -22.01 11.64
N ARG A 407 36.98 -21.78 10.82
CA ARG A 407 37.28 -20.46 10.27
C ARG A 407 37.64 -20.51 8.80
N THR A 408 36.99 -19.69 7.98
CA THR A 408 37.43 -19.43 6.60
C THR A 408 38.11 -18.07 6.50
N LEU A 409 39.11 -17.96 5.63
CA LEU A 409 39.89 -16.74 5.41
C LEU A 409 39.67 -16.16 4.01
N GLY A 410 38.48 -16.34 3.43
CA GLY A 410 38.18 -15.92 2.06
C GLY A 410 38.45 -14.43 1.79
N LEU A 411 38.75 -14.12 0.53
CA LEU A 411 38.94 -12.78 0.01
C LEU A 411 37.91 -12.49 -1.11
N PRO A 412 37.66 -11.21 -1.47
CA PRO A 412 36.69 -10.86 -2.52
C PRO A 412 36.91 -11.59 -3.85
N ASP A 413 38.17 -11.75 -4.25
CA ASP A 413 38.57 -12.38 -5.51
C ASP A 413 39.01 -13.85 -5.34
N GLN A 414 39.04 -14.35 -4.11
CA GLN A 414 39.47 -15.71 -3.74
C GLN A 414 38.59 -16.22 -2.60
N LYS A 415 37.33 -16.50 -2.93
CA LYS A 415 36.38 -17.02 -1.96
C LYS A 415 36.76 -18.45 -1.53
N VAL A 416 36.30 -18.85 -0.35
CA VAL A 416 36.24 -20.27 0.02
C VAL A 416 34.94 -20.84 -0.53
N ILE A 417 34.98 -21.97 -1.22
CA ILE A 417 33.80 -22.58 -1.86
C ILE A 417 33.49 -23.93 -1.21
N PHE A 418 32.27 -24.09 -0.70
CA PHE A 418 31.67 -25.34 -0.25
C PHE A 418 30.53 -25.70 -1.21
N ARG A 419 30.67 -26.81 -1.95
CA ARG A 419 29.63 -27.26 -2.89
C ARG A 419 29.48 -28.78 -2.87
N GLY A 420 28.34 -29.30 -3.35
CA GLY A 420 28.21 -30.74 -3.56
C GLY A 420 29.00 -31.24 -4.76
N THR A 421 29.35 -32.54 -4.77
CA THR A 421 29.95 -33.20 -5.95
C THR A 421 29.01 -33.28 -7.16
N ILE A 422 27.74 -32.92 -6.96
CA ILE A 422 26.72 -32.77 -8.00
C ILE A 422 26.02 -31.43 -7.80
N ASN A 423 25.61 -30.81 -8.91
CA ASN A 423 24.86 -29.56 -8.89
C ASN A 423 23.40 -29.81 -8.50
N GLY A 424 22.85 -28.93 -7.66
CA GLY A 424 21.46 -28.98 -7.24
C GLY A 424 21.29 -28.72 -5.75
N ALA A 425 20.04 -28.56 -5.32
CA ALA A 425 19.75 -28.32 -3.92
C ALA A 425 19.82 -29.61 -3.08
N GLY A 426 20.36 -29.52 -1.87
CA GLY A 426 20.42 -30.65 -0.94
C GLY A 426 21.28 -31.82 -1.43
N THR A 427 22.42 -31.51 -2.03
CA THR A 427 23.39 -32.48 -2.53
C THR A 427 24.33 -32.96 -1.43
N TRP A 428 24.51 -32.18 -0.35
CA TRP A 428 25.27 -32.56 0.85
C TRP A 428 24.59 -32.06 2.14
N ARG A 429 25.07 -32.49 3.31
CA ARG A 429 24.35 -32.32 4.59
C ARG A 429 24.33 -30.88 5.10
N GLY A 430 25.41 -30.12 4.92
CA GLY A 430 25.57 -28.77 5.46
C GLY A 430 26.55 -28.70 6.63
N ILE A 431 26.46 -27.61 7.38
CA ILE A 431 27.29 -27.29 8.55
C ILE A 431 26.41 -27.29 9.80
N HIS A 432 26.85 -27.95 10.85
CA HIS A 432 26.26 -27.91 12.18
C HIS A 432 27.27 -27.31 13.14
N THR A 433 26.86 -26.29 13.89
CA THR A 433 27.75 -25.64 14.85
C THR A 433 27.12 -25.55 16.23
N GLU A 434 27.88 -26.01 17.23
CA GLU A 434 27.63 -25.82 18.67
C GLU A 434 28.69 -24.90 19.32
N ASN A 435 29.65 -24.42 18.52
CA ASN A 435 30.77 -23.58 18.94
C ASN A 435 31.07 -22.46 17.94
N ASN A 436 32.18 -21.76 18.13
CA ASN A 436 32.59 -20.64 17.31
C ASN A 436 32.75 -21.07 15.85
N THR A 437 32.17 -20.30 14.95
CA THR A 437 32.31 -20.48 13.50
C THR A 437 32.44 -19.11 12.85
N GLU A 438 33.52 -18.86 12.13
CA GLU A 438 33.80 -17.60 11.43
C GLU A 438 33.89 -17.85 9.91
N LEU A 439 32.89 -17.39 9.16
CA LEU A 439 32.83 -17.53 7.71
C LEU A 439 32.96 -16.15 7.05
N VAL A 440 34.02 -15.94 6.28
CA VAL A 440 34.28 -14.67 5.57
C VAL A 440 34.48 -14.98 4.10
N HIS A 441 33.78 -14.26 3.21
CA HIS A 441 33.87 -14.45 1.76
C HIS A 441 33.76 -15.94 1.36
N THR A 442 32.78 -16.62 1.93
CA THR A 442 32.53 -18.05 1.72
C THR A 442 31.31 -18.24 0.82
N GLU A 443 31.34 -19.22 -0.06
CA GLU A 443 30.23 -19.61 -0.91
C GLU A 443 29.77 -21.01 -0.51
N ILE A 444 28.52 -21.15 -0.12
CA ILE A 444 27.92 -22.41 0.33
C ILE A 444 26.79 -22.73 -0.64
N ASP A 445 26.97 -23.75 -1.48
CA ASP A 445 26.01 -24.14 -2.51
C ASP A 445 25.56 -25.59 -2.34
N GLY A 446 24.25 -25.84 -2.51
CA GLY A 446 23.71 -27.20 -2.57
C GLY A 446 23.56 -27.91 -1.21
N ALA A 447 23.66 -27.19 -0.08
CA ALA A 447 23.61 -27.82 1.24
C ALA A 447 22.18 -28.16 1.72
N GLY A 448 22.07 -28.84 2.87
CA GLY A 448 20.81 -29.09 3.57
C GLY A 448 20.09 -30.40 3.23
N ARG A 449 20.76 -31.38 2.61
CA ARG A 449 20.18 -32.69 2.21
C ARG A 449 19.44 -33.38 3.34
N THR A 450 20.08 -33.41 4.50
CA THR A 450 19.61 -34.02 5.74
C THR A 450 20.44 -33.44 6.89
N TYR A 451 20.15 -33.83 8.11
CA TYR A 451 20.88 -33.34 9.27
C TYR A 451 22.35 -33.82 9.29
N VAL A 452 23.25 -32.95 9.72
CA VAL A 452 24.62 -33.31 10.10
C VAL A 452 24.59 -34.08 11.42
N TYR A 453 23.87 -33.54 12.41
CA TYR A 453 23.59 -34.18 13.70
C TYR A 453 22.10 -34.45 13.86
N CYS A 454 21.72 -35.66 14.28
CA CYS A 454 20.33 -36.12 14.20
C CYS A 454 19.30 -35.25 14.90
N CYS A 455 18.10 -35.29 14.30
CA CYS A 455 16.84 -34.72 14.78
C CYS A 455 16.66 -33.20 14.68
N ASN A 456 17.45 -32.52 13.85
CA ASN A 456 17.29 -31.08 13.57
C ASN A 456 16.58 -30.83 12.22
N GLU A 457 16.14 -29.59 12.00
CA GLU A 457 15.66 -29.10 10.70
C GLU A 457 16.78 -29.13 9.64
N THR A 458 16.41 -29.16 8.37
CA THR A 458 17.39 -29.10 7.27
C THR A 458 17.83 -27.66 7.01
N ALA A 459 19.14 -27.40 6.96
CA ALA A 459 19.69 -26.08 6.64
C ALA A 459 21.11 -26.18 6.05
N ALA A 460 21.58 -25.14 5.37
CA ALA A 460 23.01 -25.02 5.04
C ALA A 460 23.86 -24.87 6.30
N ILE A 461 23.40 -24.05 7.25
CA ILE A 461 24.03 -23.89 8.57
C ILE A 461 22.97 -24.09 9.66
N MET A 462 23.15 -25.11 10.49
CA MET A 462 22.38 -25.37 11.70
C MET A 462 23.13 -24.82 12.91
N LEU A 463 22.61 -23.72 13.47
CA LEU A 463 23.15 -23.09 14.67
C LEU A 463 22.41 -23.61 15.92
N LYS A 464 23.04 -24.53 16.64
CA LYS A 464 22.48 -25.11 17.86
C LYS A 464 23.06 -24.48 19.14
N GLY A 465 24.25 -23.90 19.04
CA GLY A 465 24.96 -23.11 20.06
C GLY A 465 26.27 -22.51 19.52
N GLY A 466 26.96 -21.69 20.33
CA GLY A 466 28.21 -21.02 19.96
C GLY A 466 28.01 -19.74 19.14
N ASP A 467 29.09 -18.97 18.92
CA ASP A 467 29.04 -17.72 18.17
C ASP A 467 29.29 -17.97 16.66
N LEU A 468 28.25 -17.81 15.84
CA LEU A 468 28.41 -17.78 14.38
C LEU A 468 28.64 -16.34 13.91
N THR A 469 29.74 -16.10 13.20
CA THR A 469 29.96 -14.87 12.43
C THR A 469 30.06 -15.22 10.96
N ILE A 470 29.16 -14.69 10.12
CA ILE A 470 29.20 -14.89 8.67
C ILE A 470 29.17 -13.54 7.95
N THR A 471 30.16 -13.24 7.13
CA THR A 471 30.25 -11.94 6.44
C THR A 471 30.64 -12.08 4.98
N LYS A 472 30.02 -11.25 4.13
CA LYS A 472 30.32 -11.15 2.69
C LYS A 472 30.29 -12.49 1.94
N SER A 473 29.44 -13.39 2.40
CA SER A 473 29.34 -14.78 1.96
C SER A 473 28.06 -15.02 1.17
N THR A 474 28.01 -16.09 0.39
CA THR A 474 26.82 -16.51 -0.36
C THR A 474 26.32 -17.85 0.17
N ILE A 475 25.01 -17.99 0.40
CA ILE A 475 24.37 -19.28 0.67
C ILE A 475 23.25 -19.51 -0.34
N SER A 476 23.37 -20.57 -1.14
CA SER A 476 22.46 -20.85 -2.24
C SER A 476 22.04 -22.30 -2.39
N ASN A 477 20.90 -22.49 -3.06
CA ASN A 477 20.38 -23.79 -3.48
C ASN A 477 20.28 -24.78 -2.31
N THR A 478 19.53 -24.44 -1.27
CA THR A 478 19.34 -25.34 -0.11
C THR A 478 17.95 -25.96 -0.10
N THR A 479 17.84 -27.20 0.39
CA THR A 479 16.54 -27.89 0.58
C THR A 479 15.78 -27.43 1.82
N GLY A 480 16.37 -26.58 2.67
CA GLY A 480 15.72 -25.97 3.83
C GLY A 480 16.11 -24.50 3.98
N CYS A 481 16.52 -24.09 5.18
CA CYS A 481 16.96 -22.72 5.44
C CYS A 481 18.42 -22.49 5.04
N GLY A 482 18.79 -21.26 4.68
CA GLY A 482 20.21 -20.91 4.59
C GLY A 482 20.89 -21.04 5.96
N ILE A 483 20.36 -20.33 6.96
CA ILE A 483 20.77 -20.46 8.36
C ILE A 483 19.53 -20.80 9.20
N TYR A 484 19.64 -21.76 10.10
CA TYR A 484 18.62 -22.03 11.12
C TYR A 484 19.18 -21.69 12.51
N ALA A 485 18.52 -20.78 13.22
CA ALA A 485 18.90 -20.33 14.57
C ALA A 485 17.74 -20.47 15.55
N LYS A 486 18.00 -20.47 16.87
CA LYS A 486 16.91 -20.53 17.86
C LYS A 486 16.29 -19.15 18.10
N LYS A 487 17.10 -18.09 18.05
CA LYS A 487 16.74 -16.70 18.30
C LYS A 487 17.52 -15.75 17.38
N PHE A 488 17.03 -14.52 17.24
CA PHE A 488 17.61 -13.51 16.35
C PHE A 488 19.06 -13.15 16.71
N ASP A 489 19.36 -13.00 17.99
CA ASP A 489 20.69 -12.57 18.48
C ASP A 489 21.72 -13.71 18.62
N ASP A 490 21.45 -14.91 18.11
CA ASP A 490 22.36 -16.06 18.24
C ASP A 490 23.61 -15.93 17.34
N PHE A 491 23.63 -15.02 16.36
CA PHE A 491 24.71 -14.90 15.37
C PHE A 491 24.90 -13.49 14.84
N THR A 492 26.06 -13.22 14.24
CA THR A 492 26.40 -11.97 13.56
C THR A 492 26.50 -12.21 12.06
N GLU A 493 25.70 -11.50 11.27
CA GLU A 493 25.76 -11.56 9.81
C GLU A 493 25.92 -10.17 9.19
N SER A 494 26.71 -10.02 8.12
CA SER A 494 26.76 -8.77 7.36
C SER A 494 27.21 -8.94 5.91
N GLY A 495 26.50 -8.29 4.99
CA GLY A 495 26.87 -8.25 3.57
C GLY A 495 26.76 -9.60 2.84
N ASN A 496 25.96 -10.53 3.37
CA ASN A 496 25.76 -11.84 2.78
C ASN A 496 24.67 -11.84 1.70
N THR A 497 24.74 -12.78 0.78
CA THR A 497 23.75 -13.00 -0.28
C THR A 497 23.09 -14.37 -0.10
N PHE A 498 21.77 -14.42 -0.16
CA PHE A 498 21.01 -15.67 -0.07
C PHE A 498 20.14 -15.84 -1.32
N SER A 499 20.17 -17.00 -1.95
CA SER A 499 19.36 -17.27 -3.15
C SER A 499 18.89 -18.73 -3.20
N ASN A 500 17.68 -18.97 -3.71
CA ASN A 500 17.15 -20.34 -3.90
C ASN A 500 17.22 -21.23 -2.64
N ASN A 501 16.93 -20.68 -1.47
CA ASN A 501 16.83 -21.44 -0.21
C ASN A 501 15.34 -21.77 0.05
N SER A 502 15.01 -23.06 0.17
CA SER A 502 13.62 -23.54 0.08
C SER A 502 12.69 -22.99 1.17
N GLU A 503 13.18 -22.82 2.40
CA GLU A 503 12.40 -22.29 3.53
C GLU A 503 12.70 -20.81 3.83
N GLY A 504 13.78 -20.28 3.27
CA GLY A 504 14.18 -18.89 3.43
C GLY A 504 15.67 -18.70 3.71
N PRO A 505 16.16 -17.44 3.73
CA PRO A 505 17.56 -17.14 3.97
C PRO A 505 17.97 -17.51 5.41
N ILE A 506 17.15 -17.14 6.39
CA ILE A 506 17.38 -17.33 7.81
C ILE A 506 16.03 -17.70 8.45
N CYS A 507 16.01 -18.77 9.24
CA CYS A 507 14.83 -19.27 9.92
C CYS A 507 15.03 -19.34 11.43
N TYR A 508 13.93 -19.26 12.16
CA TYR A 508 13.89 -19.36 13.62
C TYR A 508 12.91 -20.44 14.07
N GLY A 509 13.10 -20.96 15.28
CA GLY A 509 12.15 -21.92 15.87
C GLY A 509 10.72 -21.37 15.94
N PRO A 510 9.68 -22.22 15.85
CA PRO A 510 8.30 -21.78 15.70
C PRO A 510 7.84 -20.88 16.87
N ALA A 511 6.95 -19.93 16.55
CA ALA A 511 6.26 -19.11 17.55
C ALA A 511 5.39 -19.97 18.48
N GLN A 512 5.16 -19.49 19.70
CA GLN A 512 4.30 -20.19 20.65
C GLN A 512 2.84 -20.04 20.21
N ARG A 513 2.20 -21.16 19.85
CA ARG A 513 0.77 -21.18 19.52
C ARG A 513 -0.05 -21.17 20.81
N VAL A 514 -0.99 -20.24 20.93
CA VAL A 514 -1.81 -20.04 22.14
C VAL A 514 -3.30 -20.02 21.80
N CYS A 515 -4.08 -20.69 22.65
CA CYS A 515 -5.54 -20.60 22.67
C CYS A 515 -6.05 -21.11 24.03
N GLY A 516 -7.08 -20.46 24.58
CA GLY A 516 -7.64 -20.73 25.91
C GLY A 516 -7.71 -19.48 26.77
N ASP A 517 -8.31 -19.62 27.95
CA ASP A 517 -8.60 -18.51 28.84
C ASP A 517 -7.34 -18.08 29.63
N VAL A 518 -7.26 -16.79 29.97
CA VAL A 518 -6.34 -16.25 30.96
C VAL A 518 -7.11 -16.09 32.27
N ASP A 519 -7.07 -17.14 33.10
CA ASP A 519 -7.80 -17.24 34.38
C ASP A 519 -6.90 -17.03 35.62
N ALA A 520 -5.60 -16.84 35.40
CA ALA A 520 -4.62 -16.45 36.41
C ALA A 520 -3.65 -15.40 35.84
N PRO A 521 -2.98 -14.59 36.69
CA PRO A 521 -2.04 -13.57 36.23
C PRO A 521 -0.99 -14.15 35.29
N THR A 522 -0.96 -13.63 34.06
CA THR A 522 -0.17 -14.15 32.95
C THR A 522 0.66 -13.05 32.32
N VAL A 523 1.89 -13.40 31.93
CA VAL A 523 2.82 -12.48 31.27
C VAL A 523 3.29 -13.06 29.95
N TRP A 524 3.06 -12.35 28.86
CA TRP A 524 3.60 -12.65 27.53
C TRP A 524 4.87 -11.82 27.31
N LYS A 525 5.95 -12.50 26.91
CA LYS A 525 7.31 -11.95 26.87
C LYS A 525 7.90 -12.05 25.48
N ASN A 526 8.77 -11.10 25.14
CA ASN A 526 9.60 -11.18 23.94
C ASN A 526 10.59 -12.37 24.05
N THR A 527 10.48 -13.31 23.13
CA THR A 527 11.32 -14.52 23.03
C THR A 527 12.54 -14.33 22.13
N GLN A 528 12.74 -13.12 21.60
CA GLN A 528 13.76 -12.73 20.62
C GLN A 528 13.59 -13.48 19.29
N LYS A 529 12.34 -13.78 18.93
CA LYS A 529 11.94 -14.34 17.64
C LYS A 529 11.26 -13.26 16.81
N PRO A 530 11.17 -13.42 15.48
CA PRO A 530 10.37 -12.51 14.65
C PRO A 530 8.89 -12.47 15.03
N VAL A 531 8.37 -13.59 15.56
CA VAL A 531 7.02 -13.74 16.10
C VAL A 531 7.11 -14.57 17.37
N ASP A 532 6.60 -14.03 18.48
CA ASP A 532 6.65 -14.70 19.79
C ASP A 532 5.44 -15.62 20.00
N TYR A 533 4.25 -15.10 19.67
CA TYR A 533 2.98 -15.78 19.90
C TYR A 533 2.11 -15.78 18.64
N VAL A 534 1.39 -16.88 18.43
CA VAL A 534 0.34 -16.98 17.42
C VAL A 534 -0.96 -17.39 18.10
N VAL A 535 -1.97 -16.51 18.08
CA VAL A 535 -3.32 -16.84 18.53
C VAL A 535 -4.02 -17.61 17.41
N THR A 536 -4.42 -18.84 17.70
CA THR A 536 -4.84 -19.78 16.66
C THR A 536 -6.22 -19.48 16.07
N SER A 537 -6.49 -19.96 14.86
CA SER A 537 -7.74 -19.70 14.14
C SER A 537 -8.98 -20.01 14.98
N ASN A 538 -9.98 -19.14 14.86
CA ASN A 538 -11.25 -19.21 15.58
C ASN A 538 -11.14 -19.14 17.12
N CYS A 539 -10.00 -18.70 17.66
CA CYS A 539 -9.80 -18.55 19.10
C CYS A 539 -9.94 -17.09 19.54
N VAL A 540 -10.94 -16.82 20.37
CA VAL A 540 -10.93 -15.60 21.20
C VAL A 540 -10.36 -15.98 22.55
N ILE A 541 -9.26 -15.34 22.94
CA ILE A 541 -8.67 -15.52 24.28
C ILE A 541 -9.51 -14.70 25.25
N ASP A 542 -10.14 -15.41 26.18
CA ASP A 542 -10.95 -14.83 27.24
C ASP A 542 -10.05 -14.45 28.42
N ILE A 543 -9.89 -13.15 28.65
CA ILE A 543 -9.05 -12.58 29.70
C ILE A 543 -9.93 -12.25 30.89
N THR A 544 -9.92 -13.14 31.90
CA THR A 544 -10.69 -13.01 33.16
C THR A 544 -9.80 -12.73 34.37
N SER A 545 -8.47 -12.79 34.20
CA SER A 545 -7.42 -12.33 35.12
C SER A 545 -6.41 -11.41 34.42
N ASP A 546 -5.37 -10.95 35.12
CA ASP A 546 -4.40 -9.98 34.58
C ASP A 546 -3.58 -10.57 33.42
N LEU A 547 -3.64 -9.94 32.24
CA LEU A 547 -2.72 -10.21 31.13
C LEU A 547 -1.78 -9.02 30.93
N THR A 548 -0.48 -9.25 31.07
CA THR A 548 0.58 -8.28 30.74
C THR A 548 1.38 -8.74 29.52
N ILE A 549 1.55 -7.85 28.55
CA ILE A 549 2.36 -8.06 27.34
C ILE A 549 3.56 -7.12 27.42
N GLU A 550 4.76 -7.68 27.55
CA GLU A 550 6.02 -6.93 27.72
C GLU A 550 6.50 -6.30 26.41
N ALA A 551 7.38 -5.31 26.52
CA ALA A 551 7.97 -4.58 25.40
C ALA A 551 8.66 -5.50 24.37
N GLY A 552 8.59 -5.12 23.10
CA GLY A 552 9.18 -5.87 21.98
C GLY A 552 8.43 -7.14 21.57
N THR A 553 7.36 -7.53 22.29
CA THR A 553 6.60 -8.74 21.97
C THR A 553 5.86 -8.61 20.64
N VAL A 554 5.96 -9.62 19.77
CA VAL A 554 5.23 -9.72 18.50
C VAL A 554 4.21 -10.85 18.55
N ILE A 555 2.95 -10.50 18.33
CA ILE A 555 1.81 -11.41 18.38
C ILE A 555 1.10 -11.39 17.03
N GLU A 556 0.95 -12.58 16.45
CA GLU A 556 0.16 -12.78 15.25
C GLU A 556 -1.18 -13.45 15.55
N PHE A 557 -2.23 -13.03 14.84
CA PHE A 557 -3.58 -13.54 14.97
C PHE A 557 -3.98 -14.24 13.67
N GLU A 558 -4.36 -15.52 13.78
CA GLU A 558 -4.93 -16.25 12.66
C GLU A 558 -6.40 -15.84 12.42
N GLU A 559 -7.00 -16.38 11.35
CA GLU A 559 -8.36 -16.06 10.95
C GLU A 559 -9.35 -16.24 12.13
N ASN A 560 -10.22 -15.24 12.34
CA ASN A 560 -11.22 -15.23 13.40
C ASN A 560 -10.64 -15.29 14.84
N ALA A 561 -9.35 -15.04 15.04
CA ALA A 561 -8.77 -14.90 16.37
C ALA A 561 -9.00 -13.50 16.97
N GLY A 562 -8.96 -13.36 18.30
CA GLY A 562 -9.10 -12.08 18.99
C GLY A 562 -8.82 -12.14 20.50
N LEU A 563 -8.94 -11.00 21.18
CA LEU A 563 -8.78 -10.87 22.63
C LEU A 563 -10.05 -10.28 23.24
N GLY A 564 -10.57 -10.88 24.30
CA GLY A 564 -11.73 -10.36 25.03
C GLY A 564 -11.45 -10.22 26.52
N VAL A 565 -11.50 -8.99 27.03
CA VAL A 565 -11.29 -8.66 28.45
C VAL A 565 -12.65 -8.47 29.12
N TYR A 566 -12.99 -9.33 30.09
CA TYR A 566 -14.26 -9.27 30.83
C TYR A 566 -14.12 -9.81 32.26
N ASP A 567 -15.22 -9.83 33.01
CA ASP A 567 -15.27 -10.17 34.44
C ASP A 567 -14.29 -9.33 35.28
N ASN A 568 -13.23 -9.92 35.82
CA ASN A 568 -12.21 -9.22 36.59
C ASN A 568 -10.88 -9.05 35.82
N GLY A 569 -10.86 -9.41 34.54
CA GLY A 569 -9.64 -9.37 33.73
C GLY A 569 -9.17 -7.95 33.45
N THR A 570 -7.86 -7.77 33.32
CA THR A 570 -7.22 -6.53 32.89
C THR A 570 -6.22 -6.81 31.79
N LEU A 571 -6.01 -5.84 30.88
CA LEU A 571 -5.04 -5.95 29.80
C LEU A 571 -4.02 -4.81 29.87
N LYS A 572 -2.73 -5.17 29.94
CA LYS A 572 -1.61 -4.21 29.92
C LYS A 572 -0.67 -4.54 28.77
N VAL A 573 -0.65 -3.70 27.75
CA VAL A 573 0.29 -3.77 26.62
C VAL A 573 1.38 -2.72 26.85
N LEU A 574 2.57 -3.14 27.24
CA LEU A 574 3.61 -2.26 27.81
C LEU A 574 4.82 -2.16 26.88
N GLY A 575 4.63 -1.57 25.70
CA GLY A 575 5.72 -1.26 24.79
C GLY A 575 6.59 -0.09 25.25
N THR A 576 7.71 0.11 24.58
CA THR A 576 8.54 1.33 24.71
C THR A 576 8.75 2.00 23.35
N ALA A 577 9.33 3.20 23.35
CA ALA A 577 9.63 3.92 22.11
C ALA A 577 10.60 3.16 21.17
N THR A 578 11.47 2.32 21.71
CA THR A 578 12.44 1.51 20.97
C THR A 578 11.96 0.09 20.72
N GLU A 579 11.17 -0.47 21.65
CA GLU A 579 10.68 -1.85 21.60
C GLU A 579 9.15 -1.84 21.71
N LYS A 580 8.49 -1.54 20.60
CA LYS A 580 7.03 -1.55 20.52
C LYS A 580 6.48 -2.96 20.66
N VAL A 581 5.27 -3.08 21.19
CA VAL A 581 4.48 -4.33 21.06
C VAL A 581 3.78 -4.32 19.70
N ILE A 582 3.86 -5.43 18.96
CA ILE A 582 3.22 -5.57 17.65
C ILE A 582 2.08 -6.60 17.75
N LEU A 583 0.88 -6.20 17.35
CA LEU A 583 -0.30 -7.05 17.24
C LEU A 583 -0.79 -7.00 15.78
N ARG A 584 -0.71 -8.11 15.05
CA ARG A 584 -1.08 -8.14 13.62
C ARG A 584 -1.71 -9.45 13.18
N GLY A 585 -2.38 -9.48 12.03
CA GLY A 585 -2.81 -10.74 11.42
C GLY A 585 -1.62 -11.55 10.86
N THR A 586 -1.74 -12.88 10.80
CA THR A 586 -0.79 -13.74 10.05
C THR A 586 -0.81 -13.47 8.55
N ILE A 587 -1.92 -12.88 8.08
CA ILE A 587 -2.08 -12.35 6.73
C ILE A 587 -2.14 -10.83 6.84
N ALA A 588 -1.33 -10.14 6.04
CA ALA A 588 -1.40 -8.69 5.91
C ALA A 588 -2.68 -8.27 5.18
N GLY A 589 -3.31 -7.19 5.64
CA GLY A 589 -4.50 -6.63 4.99
C GLY A 589 -5.46 -5.99 5.98
N GLN A 590 -6.51 -5.38 5.44
CA GLN A 590 -7.57 -4.79 6.25
C GLN A 590 -8.49 -5.85 6.84
N GLY A 591 -8.67 -5.85 8.17
CA GLY A 591 -9.61 -6.75 8.85
C GLY A 591 -9.33 -8.23 8.67
N THR A 592 -8.10 -8.68 8.97
CA THR A 592 -7.66 -10.07 8.91
C THR A 592 -7.88 -10.86 10.20
N TRP A 593 -8.06 -10.19 11.35
CA TRP A 593 -8.42 -10.80 12.65
C TRP A 593 -9.47 -9.97 13.41
N ARG A 594 -10.11 -10.53 14.45
CA ARG A 594 -11.31 -9.93 15.06
C ARG A 594 -11.05 -8.61 15.79
N GLY A 595 -9.91 -8.49 16.46
CA GLY A 595 -9.58 -7.33 17.29
C GLY A 595 -9.65 -7.62 18.79
N ILE A 596 -9.74 -6.53 19.56
CA ILE A 596 -9.71 -6.52 21.02
C ILE A 596 -11.05 -5.99 21.53
N HIS A 597 -11.68 -6.68 22.47
CA HIS A 597 -12.84 -6.20 23.20
C HIS A 597 -12.47 -6.00 24.66
N THR A 598 -12.90 -4.90 25.25
CA THR A 598 -12.70 -4.65 26.69
C THR A 598 -13.95 -4.13 27.39
N GLU A 599 -14.22 -4.69 28.58
CA GLU A 599 -15.23 -4.22 29.54
C GLU A 599 -14.61 -3.62 30.81
N ASN A 600 -13.28 -3.71 30.96
CA ASN A 600 -12.54 -3.46 32.19
C ASN A 600 -11.27 -2.61 31.93
N GLU A 601 -10.44 -2.42 32.96
CA GLU A 601 -9.18 -1.67 32.85
C GLU A 601 -8.31 -2.22 31.70
N THR A 602 -7.94 -1.34 30.78
CA THR A 602 -7.08 -1.67 29.64
C THR A 602 -6.11 -0.53 29.40
N LEU A 603 -4.81 -0.85 29.41
CA LEU A 603 -3.73 0.08 29.15
C LEU A 603 -2.94 -0.41 27.94
N ILE A 604 -2.84 0.42 26.90
CA ILE A 604 -2.03 0.12 25.70
C ILE A 604 -1.03 1.25 25.48
N GLN A 605 0.26 0.94 25.61
CA GLN A 605 1.34 1.91 25.46
C GLN A 605 2.34 1.43 24.40
N HIS A 606 2.73 2.35 23.50
CA HIS A 606 3.75 2.11 22.48
C HIS A 606 3.52 0.83 21.67
N ALA A 607 2.30 0.64 21.19
CA ALA A 607 1.94 -0.52 20.38
C ALA A 607 1.76 -0.17 18.90
N GLU A 608 1.82 -1.19 18.06
CA GLU A 608 1.33 -1.17 16.67
C GLU A 608 0.28 -2.26 16.51
N ILE A 609 -0.94 -1.87 16.17
CA ILE A 609 -2.08 -2.78 15.97
C ILE A 609 -2.51 -2.69 14.50
N ASP A 610 -2.40 -3.81 13.78
CA ASP A 610 -2.56 -3.88 12.34
C ASP A 610 -3.56 -4.97 11.93
N GLY A 611 -4.50 -4.64 11.05
CA GLY A 611 -5.37 -5.62 10.39
C GLY A 611 -6.47 -6.20 11.27
N ALA A 612 -6.83 -5.56 12.39
CA ALA A 612 -7.90 -6.02 13.27
C ALA A 612 -9.31 -5.67 12.73
N GLY A 613 -10.38 -6.04 13.44
CA GLY A 613 -11.75 -5.65 13.10
C GLY A 613 -12.41 -6.45 11.96
N SER A 614 -12.01 -7.68 11.71
CA SER A 614 -12.66 -8.56 10.71
C SER A 614 -14.11 -8.89 11.06
N ASN A 615 -14.38 -9.03 12.36
CA ASN A 615 -15.66 -9.35 12.95
C ASN A 615 -15.71 -8.88 14.41
N TYR A 616 -16.87 -8.97 15.06
CA TYR A 616 -16.95 -8.75 16.50
C TYR A 616 -16.15 -9.81 17.27
N VAL A 617 -15.55 -9.41 18.39
CA VAL A 617 -14.93 -10.36 19.34
C VAL A 617 -16.03 -11.15 20.05
N TYR A 618 -16.88 -10.47 20.81
CA TYR A 618 -18.11 -11.02 21.38
C TYR A 618 -19.34 -10.63 20.56
N CYS A 619 -20.32 -11.55 20.50
CA CYS A 619 -21.47 -11.36 19.62
C CYS A 619 -22.12 -10.01 19.77
N CYS A 620 -22.51 -9.54 18.59
CA CYS A 620 -23.55 -8.55 18.41
C CYS A 620 -23.06 -7.13 18.73
N ASN A 621 -21.75 -6.96 18.95
CA ASN A 621 -21.06 -5.67 19.01
C ASN A 621 -20.59 -5.22 17.61
N GLN A 622 -20.12 -3.97 17.53
CA GLN A 622 -19.54 -3.43 16.30
C GLN A 622 -18.14 -3.99 16.06
N LYS A 623 -17.73 -4.03 14.78
CA LYS A 623 -16.40 -4.45 14.37
C LYS A 623 -15.42 -3.30 14.63
N ALA A 624 -14.33 -3.57 15.32
CA ALA A 624 -13.29 -2.57 15.57
C ALA A 624 -11.95 -3.22 15.85
N THR A 625 -10.87 -2.44 15.74
CA THR A 625 -9.58 -2.89 16.29
C THR A 625 -9.66 -2.98 17.81
N LEU A 626 -10.23 -1.95 18.45
CA LEU A 626 -10.58 -1.96 19.86
C LEU A 626 -12.05 -1.59 20.06
N PHE A 627 -12.83 -2.51 20.61
CA PHE A 627 -14.19 -2.23 21.08
C PHE A 627 -14.17 -2.00 22.60
N VAL A 628 -14.48 -0.78 23.02
CA VAL A 628 -14.55 -0.38 24.43
C VAL A 628 -16.01 -0.34 24.86
N LYS A 629 -16.43 -1.37 25.60
CA LYS A 629 -17.77 -1.46 26.16
C LYS A 629 -17.89 -0.66 27.46
N GLY A 630 -16.82 -0.60 28.23
CA GLY A 630 -16.72 0.06 29.54
C GLY A 630 -15.33 -0.12 30.14
N GLY A 631 -15.15 0.32 31.38
CA GLY A 631 -13.87 0.28 32.09
C GLY A 631 -12.96 1.47 31.75
N ASP A 632 -11.96 1.69 32.62
CA ASP A 632 -10.94 2.73 32.41
C ASP A 632 -9.97 2.25 31.31
N THR A 633 -10.14 2.78 30.09
CA THR A 633 -9.29 2.43 28.95
C THR A 633 -8.39 3.59 28.59
N SER A 634 -7.07 3.32 28.53
CA SER A 634 -6.06 4.29 28.14
C SER A 634 -5.19 3.75 27.00
N ILE A 635 -5.02 4.56 25.95
CA ILE A 635 -4.12 4.25 24.84
C ILE A 635 -3.15 5.41 24.64
N GLU A 636 -1.86 5.08 24.61
CA GLU A 636 -0.79 6.07 24.49
C GLU A 636 0.25 5.65 23.46
N ASN A 637 0.71 6.59 22.64
CA ASN A 637 1.83 6.42 21.71
C ASN A 637 1.69 5.21 20.77
N THR A 638 0.47 4.92 20.34
CA THR A 638 0.12 3.69 19.62
C THR A 638 -0.35 4.00 18.20
N SER A 639 -0.08 3.10 17.25
CA SER A 639 -0.62 3.19 15.88
C SER A 639 -1.64 2.10 15.63
N ILE A 640 -2.83 2.49 15.17
CA ILE A 640 -3.92 1.58 14.79
C ILE A 640 -4.17 1.73 13.29
N LYS A 641 -4.01 0.65 12.54
CA LYS A 641 -4.16 0.69 11.08
C LYS A 641 -4.86 -0.53 10.49
N ASN A 642 -5.38 -0.37 9.28
CA ASN A 642 -6.01 -1.43 8.51
C ASN A 642 -7.18 -2.11 9.25
N SER A 643 -7.96 -1.37 10.05
CA SER A 643 -9.14 -1.94 10.70
C SER A 643 -10.24 -2.28 9.68
N GLY A 644 -10.83 -3.48 9.79
CA GLY A 644 -12.02 -3.90 9.05
C GLY A 644 -13.32 -3.25 9.52
N GLY A 645 -13.26 -2.43 10.58
CA GLY A 645 -14.34 -1.56 11.04
C GLY A 645 -13.77 -0.22 11.53
N CYS A 646 -14.18 0.24 12.70
CA CYS A 646 -13.57 1.42 13.32
C CYS A 646 -12.17 1.09 13.87
N GLY A 647 -11.27 2.07 13.95
CA GLY A 647 -10.04 1.92 14.72
C GLY A 647 -10.40 1.63 16.18
N ILE A 648 -11.16 2.54 16.79
CA ILE A 648 -11.71 2.37 18.13
C ILE A 648 -13.23 2.56 18.05
N TYR A 649 -13.97 1.68 18.69
CA TYR A 649 -15.41 1.85 18.89
C TYR A 649 -15.72 2.01 20.37
N LEU A 650 -16.35 3.11 20.74
CA LEU A 650 -16.67 3.47 22.11
C LEU A 650 -18.18 3.37 22.34
N ARG A 651 -18.59 2.62 23.36
CA ARG A 651 -19.99 2.63 23.82
C ARG A 651 -20.37 3.93 24.51
N SER A 652 -19.42 4.53 25.23
CA SER A 652 -19.49 5.86 25.82
C SER A 652 -18.10 6.50 25.81
N TYR A 653 -18.03 7.83 25.67
CA TYR A 653 -16.76 8.56 25.61
C TYR A 653 -16.16 8.85 27.00
N ASP A 654 -16.97 8.85 28.06
CA ASP A 654 -16.60 9.37 29.38
C ASP A 654 -15.47 8.59 30.10
N SER A 655 -15.17 7.36 29.67
CA SER A 655 -14.18 6.46 30.31
C SER A 655 -12.99 6.09 29.41
N PHE A 656 -12.74 6.86 28.35
CA PHE A 656 -11.68 6.59 27.38
C PHE A 656 -10.68 7.75 27.33
N ASN A 657 -9.39 7.43 27.40
CA ASN A 657 -8.30 8.39 27.26
C ASN A 657 -7.36 7.96 26.13
N ASP A 658 -7.20 8.79 25.11
CA ASP A 658 -6.17 8.63 24.08
C ASP A 658 -5.12 9.74 24.13
N SER A 659 -3.86 9.37 23.91
CA SER A 659 -2.75 10.33 23.80
C SER A 659 -1.76 9.89 22.74
N ASN A 660 -1.53 10.73 21.73
CA ASN A 660 -0.61 10.43 20.62
C ASN A 660 -0.92 9.07 19.93
N VAL A 661 -2.21 8.87 19.61
CA VAL A 661 -2.66 7.72 18.83
C VAL A 661 -2.71 8.12 17.36
N SER A 662 -2.16 7.29 16.48
CA SER A 662 -2.19 7.51 15.04
C SER A 662 -3.07 6.47 14.35
N PHE A 663 -3.90 6.94 13.43
CA PHE A 663 -4.84 6.11 12.69
C PHE A 663 -4.53 6.12 11.19
N SER A 664 -4.66 4.99 10.51
CA SER A 664 -4.59 4.95 9.04
C SER A 664 -5.35 3.76 8.45
N ASN A 665 -6.03 3.98 7.32
CA ASN A 665 -6.75 2.91 6.59
C ASN A 665 -7.75 2.09 7.42
N ASN A 666 -8.48 2.72 8.34
CA ASN A 666 -9.58 2.10 9.08
C ASN A 666 -10.89 2.28 8.29
N LEU A 667 -11.66 1.21 8.08
CA LEU A 667 -12.75 1.17 7.10
C LEU A 667 -13.92 2.11 7.45
N GLU A 668 -14.35 2.11 8.72
CA GLU A 668 -15.55 2.87 9.15
C GLU A 668 -15.21 4.20 9.83
N GLY A 669 -14.01 4.34 10.41
CA GLY A 669 -13.60 5.57 11.10
C GLY A 669 -12.39 5.36 12.01
N GLU A 670 -11.83 6.45 12.51
CA GLU A 670 -10.72 6.41 13.47
C GLU A 670 -11.23 6.05 14.87
N ILE A 671 -12.13 6.89 15.39
CA ILE A 671 -12.86 6.68 16.64
C ILE A 671 -14.35 6.84 16.32
N CYS A 672 -15.09 5.77 16.51
CA CYS A 672 -16.54 5.73 16.40
C CYS A 672 -17.14 5.71 17.79
N VAL A 673 -18.22 6.46 17.99
CA VAL A 673 -18.93 6.51 19.26
C VAL A 673 -20.36 6.07 19.01
N GLN A 674 -20.89 5.23 19.91
CA GLN A 674 -22.27 4.79 19.83
C GLN A 674 -23.22 5.99 19.93
N PRO A 675 -24.08 6.25 18.92
CA PRO A 675 -25.05 7.33 19.00
C PRO A 675 -26.06 7.09 20.12
N GLN A 676 -26.51 8.18 20.75
CA GLN A 676 -27.54 8.14 21.77
C GLN A 676 -28.92 7.96 21.14
N VAL A 677 -29.75 7.08 21.69
CA VAL A 677 -31.14 6.94 21.24
C VAL A 677 -31.94 8.13 21.77
N LEU A 678 -32.52 8.90 20.86
CA LEU A 678 -33.39 10.02 21.22
C LEU A 678 -34.80 9.50 21.52
N ASN A 679 -35.21 9.66 22.78
CA ASN A 679 -36.56 9.33 23.26
C ASN A 679 -37.41 10.60 23.39
N ASP A 680 -38.68 10.43 23.79
CA ASP A 680 -39.61 11.54 24.01
C ASP A 680 -39.06 12.59 24.99
N ILE A 681 -39.41 13.85 24.73
CA ILE A 681 -38.90 15.02 25.44
C ILE A 681 -40.06 15.67 26.21
N ASP A 682 -40.18 15.30 27.48
CA ASP A 682 -41.20 15.79 28.43
C ASP A 682 -40.65 16.83 29.43
N THR A 683 -39.33 17.06 29.41
CA THR A 683 -38.62 18.05 30.21
C THR A 683 -37.72 18.90 29.31
N PRO A 684 -37.37 20.15 29.70
CA PRO A 684 -36.51 20.99 28.87
C PRO A 684 -35.17 20.31 28.60
N THR A 685 -34.86 20.05 27.32
CA THR A 685 -33.69 19.28 26.90
C THR A 685 -32.82 20.07 25.93
N VAL A 686 -31.51 19.92 26.09
CA VAL A 686 -30.49 20.43 25.17
C VAL A 686 -29.75 19.22 24.59
N LEU A 687 -29.73 19.12 23.25
CA LEU A 687 -28.92 18.16 22.53
C LEU A 687 -27.60 18.84 22.15
N SER A 688 -26.49 18.21 22.52
CA SER A 688 -25.14 18.75 22.36
C SER A 688 -24.33 17.90 21.38
N ASN A 689 -23.42 18.54 20.66
CA ASN A 689 -22.56 17.86 19.69
C ASN A 689 -21.52 17.00 20.42
N GLY A 690 -21.45 15.72 20.07
CA GLY A 690 -20.50 14.77 20.58
C GLY A 690 -19.28 14.62 19.65
N PRO A 691 -18.33 13.74 20.04
CA PRO A 691 -17.16 13.43 19.21
C PRO A 691 -17.46 12.45 18.05
N GLY A 692 -18.67 11.87 17.99
CA GLY A 692 -19.05 10.91 16.95
C GLY A 692 -19.50 11.58 15.64
N GLU A 693 -19.58 10.81 14.55
CA GLU A 693 -20.16 11.30 13.29
C GLU A 693 -21.68 11.48 13.35
N VAL A 694 -22.34 10.70 14.22
CA VAL A 694 -23.76 10.78 14.52
C VAL A 694 -23.91 10.82 16.03
N ASP A 695 -24.54 11.88 16.54
CA ASP A 695 -24.72 12.06 17.97
C ASP A 695 -25.95 11.33 18.48
N TYR A 696 -27.04 11.42 17.71
CA TYR A 696 -28.34 10.90 18.10
C TYR A 696 -29.00 10.11 16.98
N ILE A 697 -29.73 9.07 17.36
CA ILE A 697 -30.56 8.28 16.46
C ILE A 697 -32.03 8.26 16.92
N VAL A 698 -32.94 8.29 15.96
CA VAL A 698 -34.35 7.96 16.18
C VAL A 698 -34.64 6.64 15.48
N ASN A 699 -35.09 5.64 16.23
CA ASN A 699 -35.32 4.29 15.72
C ASN A 699 -36.43 4.23 14.66
N ASP A 700 -36.40 3.17 13.84
CA ASP A 700 -37.41 2.93 12.81
C ASP A 700 -38.83 2.97 13.38
N ASN A 701 -39.73 3.60 12.65
CA ASN A 701 -41.14 3.79 12.98
C ASN A 701 -41.41 4.53 14.31
N ASN A 702 -40.38 5.11 14.94
CA ASN A 702 -40.56 5.91 16.15
C ASN A 702 -40.76 7.39 15.82
N VAL A 703 -41.79 8.00 16.40
CA VAL A 703 -41.93 9.47 16.40
C VAL A 703 -41.55 9.94 17.79
N VAL A 704 -40.56 10.84 17.87
CA VAL A 704 -40.18 11.48 19.12
C VAL A 704 -41.18 12.59 19.41
N ASP A 705 -41.91 12.46 20.51
CA ASP A 705 -42.87 13.45 20.98
C ASP A 705 -42.17 14.48 21.88
N VAL A 706 -42.22 15.74 21.47
CA VAL A 706 -41.63 16.89 22.16
C VAL A 706 -42.76 17.71 22.79
N THR A 707 -42.95 17.56 24.09
CA THR A 707 -43.96 18.28 24.89
C THR A 707 -43.35 19.30 25.84
N SER A 708 -42.01 19.39 25.89
CA SER A 708 -41.25 20.46 26.53
C SER A 708 -40.16 21.02 25.60
N ASN A 709 -39.62 22.18 25.94
CA ASN A 709 -38.67 22.91 25.08
C ASN A 709 -37.44 22.07 24.71
N LEU A 710 -37.19 21.95 23.41
CA LEU A 710 -36.03 21.26 22.85
C LEU A 710 -35.09 22.27 22.18
N THR A 711 -33.84 22.30 22.61
CA THR A 711 -32.76 23.04 21.94
C THR A 711 -31.74 22.07 21.35
N ILE A 712 -31.35 22.30 20.10
CA ILE A 712 -30.32 21.52 19.41
C ILE A 712 -29.15 22.46 19.12
N GLU A 713 -28.00 22.20 19.74
CA GLU A 713 -26.80 23.03 19.66
C GLU A 713 -26.10 22.93 18.28
N PRO A 714 -25.22 23.89 17.92
CA PRO A 714 -24.44 23.82 16.69
C PRO A 714 -23.68 22.50 16.54
N GLY A 715 -23.60 22.00 15.29
CA GLY A 715 -22.81 20.81 14.94
C GLY A 715 -23.52 19.47 15.12
N VAL A 716 -24.62 19.42 15.89
CA VAL A 716 -25.34 18.17 16.17
C VAL A 716 -25.80 17.45 14.90
N VAL A 717 -25.56 16.15 14.83
CA VAL A 717 -26.02 15.24 13.78
C VAL A 717 -27.02 14.23 14.33
N ILE A 718 -28.23 14.24 13.78
CA ILE A 718 -29.31 13.31 14.11
C ILE A 718 -29.67 12.47 12.90
N GLU A 719 -29.69 11.15 13.08
CA GLU A 719 -30.10 10.20 12.06
C GLU A 719 -31.46 9.58 12.38
N PHE A 720 -32.37 9.60 11.39
CA PHE A 720 -33.75 9.11 11.52
C PHE A 720 -33.90 7.79 10.77
N GLY A 721 -34.39 6.78 11.47
CA GLY A 721 -34.79 5.49 10.92
C GLY A 721 -35.96 5.57 9.94
N GLU A 722 -36.25 4.46 9.26
CA GLU A 722 -37.34 4.38 8.29
C GLU A 722 -38.67 4.70 8.99
N GLY A 723 -39.42 5.67 8.45
CA GLY A 723 -40.70 6.06 9.03
C GLY A 723 -40.60 6.69 10.43
N ALA A 724 -39.41 7.07 10.89
CA ALA A 724 -39.22 7.85 12.10
C ALA A 724 -39.70 9.30 11.93
N GLY A 725 -39.89 10.05 13.02
CA GLY A 725 -40.29 11.47 12.95
C GLY A 725 -40.02 12.25 14.22
N LEU A 726 -40.25 13.56 14.17
CA LEU A 726 -40.17 14.45 15.32
C LEU A 726 -41.44 15.30 15.38
N GLY A 727 -42.24 15.16 16.44
CA GLY A 727 -43.47 15.92 16.64
C GLY A 727 -43.35 16.86 17.83
N VAL A 728 -43.65 18.14 17.63
CA VAL A 728 -43.61 19.16 18.68
C VAL A 728 -45.04 19.59 19.00
N TYR A 729 -45.44 19.41 20.26
CA TYR A 729 -46.83 19.51 20.72
C TYR A 729 -46.97 20.39 21.97
N ASP A 730 -48.21 20.63 22.40
CA ASP A 730 -48.57 21.22 23.69
C ASP A 730 -47.90 22.58 24.01
N GLY A 731 -47.57 23.35 22.97
CA GLY A 731 -46.91 24.66 23.11
C GLY A 731 -45.41 24.59 23.39
N ALA A 732 -44.80 23.40 23.28
CA ALA A 732 -43.36 23.23 23.33
C ALA A 732 -42.66 23.99 22.19
N ARG A 733 -41.44 24.47 22.45
CA ARG A 733 -40.62 25.16 21.45
C ARG A 733 -39.50 24.26 20.95
N LEU A 734 -39.33 24.22 19.62
CA LEU A 734 -38.14 23.69 18.97
C LEU A 734 -37.20 24.85 18.59
N ASN A 735 -35.94 24.75 19.02
CA ASN A 735 -34.88 25.69 18.68
C ASN A 735 -33.67 24.94 18.11
N ILE A 736 -33.51 24.95 16.79
CA ILE A 736 -32.33 24.41 16.10
C ILE A 736 -31.35 25.55 15.86
N ALA A 737 -30.26 25.57 16.64
CA ALA A 737 -29.35 26.69 16.74
C ALA A 737 -28.03 26.44 16.00
N GLY A 738 -28.08 26.00 14.74
CA GLY A 738 -26.87 25.81 13.92
C GLY A 738 -26.11 27.11 13.65
N SER A 739 -24.84 26.99 13.28
CA SER A 739 -23.99 28.11 12.85
C SER A 739 -23.50 27.93 11.40
N ALA A 740 -22.91 28.99 10.83
CA ALA A 740 -22.32 28.93 9.48
C ALA A 740 -21.10 28.00 9.40
N THR A 741 -20.50 27.65 10.53
CA THR A 741 -19.35 26.74 10.60
C THR A 741 -19.70 25.35 11.11
N GLU A 742 -20.81 25.22 11.83
CA GLU A 742 -21.28 24.01 12.51
C GLU A 742 -22.80 23.94 12.34
N SER A 743 -23.23 23.50 11.16
CA SER A 743 -24.65 23.31 10.87
C SER A 743 -25.20 22.11 11.63
N VAL A 744 -26.46 22.19 12.05
CA VAL A 744 -27.18 21.01 12.57
C VAL A 744 -27.63 20.16 11.39
N VAL A 745 -27.42 18.85 11.45
CA VAL A 745 -27.79 17.92 10.37
C VAL A 745 -28.85 16.96 10.88
N MET A 746 -30.00 16.93 10.20
CA MET A 746 -31.09 15.99 10.44
C MET A 746 -31.33 15.21 9.14
N LYS A 747 -30.95 13.93 9.11
CA LYS A 747 -30.94 13.12 7.88
C LYS A 747 -31.60 11.76 8.10
N GLY A 748 -32.09 11.15 7.02
CA GLY A 748 -32.47 9.74 7.05
C GLY A 748 -31.25 8.83 7.14
N LYS A 749 -31.41 7.66 7.79
CA LYS A 749 -30.40 6.59 7.85
C LYS A 749 -29.99 6.09 6.45
N MET A 750 -30.90 6.16 5.48
CA MET A 750 -30.58 5.97 4.08
C MET A 750 -30.80 7.25 3.29
N ASN A 751 -29.92 7.50 2.32
CA ASN A 751 -30.04 8.62 1.39
C ASN A 751 -31.11 8.34 0.33
N GLN A 752 -32.37 8.32 0.76
CA GLN A 752 -33.55 8.07 -0.08
C GLN A 752 -34.52 9.25 0.04
N VAL A 753 -35.06 9.72 -1.08
CA VAL A 753 -36.09 10.78 -1.06
C VAL A 753 -37.27 10.32 -0.21
N GLY A 754 -37.68 11.12 0.78
CA GLY A 754 -38.79 10.73 1.66
C GLY A 754 -38.54 9.44 2.45
N TYR A 755 -37.40 9.33 3.12
CA TYR A 755 -37.05 8.18 3.97
C TYR A 755 -37.73 8.19 5.34
N TRP A 756 -37.74 9.35 6.02
CA TRP A 756 -38.36 9.54 7.33
C TRP A 756 -39.50 10.56 7.26
N ARG A 757 -40.38 10.61 8.25
CA ARG A 757 -41.66 11.35 8.20
C ARG A 757 -41.49 12.88 8.17
N GLY A 758 -40.39 13.40 8.69
CA GLY A 758 -40.15 14.84 8.82
C GLY A 758 -40.45 15.38 10.21
N ILE A 759 -40.54 16.71 10.29
CA ILE A 759 -40.76 17.45 11.53
C ILE A 759 -42.17 18.03 11.53
N HIS A 760 -42.92 17.83 12.60
CA HIS A 760 -44.25 18.42 12.80
C HIS A 760 -44.21 19.43 13.94
N LEU A 761 -44.76 20.61 13.70
CA LEU A 761 -44.74 21.74 14.64
C LEU A 761 -46.17 22.23 14.92
N GLU A 762 -46.52 22.30 16.20
CA GLU A 762 -47.68 23.01 16.73
C GLU A 762 -47.23 24.09 17.71
N GLY A 763 -47.89 25.24 17.69
CA GLY A 763 -47.54 26.38 18.54
C GLY A 763 -46.59 27.39 17.89
N SER A 764 -46.09 28.31 18.72
CA SER A 764 -45.38 29.52 18.26
C SER A 764 -43.96 29.58 18.79
N ASN A 765 -43.13 30.40 18.13
CA ASN A 765 -41.73 30.67 18.47
C ASN A 765 -40.76 29.53 18.12
N HIS A 766 -41.09 28.66 17.16
CA HIS A 766 -40.12 27.70 16.64
C HIS A 766 -39.03 28.43 15.84
N SER A 767 -37.78 27.97 15.95
CA SER A 767 -36.66 28.51 15.20
C SER A 767 -35.79 27.40 14.63
N ILE A 768 -35.46 27.52 13.35
CA ILE A 768 -34.53 26.65 12.64
C ILE A 768 -33.52 27.56 11.93
N SER A 769 -32.25 27.50 12.34
CA SER A 769 -31.18 28.30 11.75
C SER A 769 -29.97 27.43 11.40
N ASN A 770 -29.39 27.66 10.22
CA ASN A 770 -28.24 26.93 9.68
C ASN A 770 -28.35 25.41 9.85
N ALA A 771 -29.52 24.85 9.53
CA ALA A 771 -29.77 23.42 9.60
C ALA A 771 -29.82 22.79 8.20
N MET A 772 -29.47 21.51 8.10
CA MET A 772 -29.74 20.68 6.94
C MET A 772 -30.79 19.64 7.32
N ILE A 773 -31.95 19.68 6.66
CA ILE A 773 -33.02 18.70 6.81
C ILE A 773 -33.10 17.92 5.50
N LYS A 774 -32.72 16.65 5.53
CA LYS A 774 -32.54 15.83 4.33
C LYS A 774 -33.35 14.53 4.40
N ASN A 775 -33.90 14.09 3.26
CA ASN A 775 -34.59 12.81 3.11
C ASN A 775 -35.89 12.68 3.95
N ALA A 776 -36.51 13.80 4.30
CA ALA A 776 -37.70 13.86 5.14
C ALA A 776 -39.01 13.74 4.33
N GLY A 777 -40.19 13.74 4.96
CA GLY A 777 -41.48 13.75 4.25
C GLY A 777 -41.93 12.42 3.64
N SER A 778 -41.60 11.27 4.22
CA SER A 778 -42.10 9.95 3.79
C SER A 778 -43.61 9.78 3.99
N ASN A 779 -44.11 10.33 5.11
CA ASN A 779 -45.51 10.30 5.54
C ASN A 779 -45.77 11.47 6.50
N TYR A 780 -47.03 11.67 6.92
CA TYR A 780 -47.32 12.60 8.01
C TYR A 780 -46.74 12.10 9.34
N VAL A 781 -46.19 13.00 10.16
CA VAL A 781 -45.76 12.69 11.54
C VAL A 781 -46.99 12.48 12.42
N TYR A 782 -47.93 13.44 12.38
CA TYR A 782 -49.23 13.36 13.05
C TYR A 782 -50.35 13.17 12.03
N CYS A 783 -51.34 12.34 12.36
CA CYS A 783 -52.35 11.89 11.40
C CYS A 783 -53.11 13.01 10.68
N CYS A 784 -53.51 12.70 9.45
CA CYS A 784 -54.36 13.54 8.60
C CYS A 784 -53.72 14.89 8.18
N ASN A 785 -52.38 14.95 8.17
CA ASN A 785 -51.60 16.08 7.66
C ASN A 785 -50.91 15.74 6.33
N ASN A 786 -50.25 16.75 5.75
CA ASN A 786 -49.50 16.65 4.51
C ASN A 786 -48.09 16.13 4.75
N LYS A 787 -47.48 15.53 3.73
CA LYS A 787 -46.08 15.10 3.79
C LYS A 787 -45.17 16.31 3.60
N ALA A 788 -44.21 16.50 4.49
CA ALA A 788 -43.25 17.59 4.36
C ALA A 788 -41.95 17.28 5.09
N GLY A 789 -40.88 17.99 4.71
CA GLY A 789 -39.67 18.00 5.53
C GLY A 789 -39.92 18.68 6.87
N VAL A 790 -40.63 19.81 6.83
CA VAL A 790 -41.15 20.50 8.00
C VAL A 790 -42.61 20.87 7.76
N LEU A 791 -43.51 20.47 8.65
CA LEU A 791 -44.91 20.86 8.64
C LEU A 791 -45.20 21.78 9.82
N LEU A 792 -45.70 22.98 9.53
CA LEU A 792 -46.23 23.92 10.51
C LEU A 792 -47.77 23.85 10.48
N LYS A 793 -48.37 23.26 11.51
CA LYS A 793 -49.83 23.10 11.62
C LYS A 793 -50.51 24.42 12.02
N ASP A 794 -49.95 25.11 13.00
CA ASP A 794 -50.41 26.41 13.48
C ASP A 794 -49.25 27.20 14.10
N GLY A 795 -49.50 28.48 14.44
CA GLY A 795 -48.54 29.33 15.15
C GLY A 795 -47.41 29.88 14.27
N SER A 796 -46.14 29.79 14.70
CA SER A 796 -45.04 30.49 14.02
C SER A 796 -43.69 29.75 13.98
N LEU A 797 -43.08 29.77 12.79
CA LEU A 797 -41.73 29.24 12.53
C LEU A 797 -40.85 30.33 11.89
N SER A 798 -39.65 30.52 12.44
CA SER A 798 -38.56 31.25 11.80
C SER A 798 -37.55 30.27 11.19
N LEU A 799 -37.43 30.22 9.87
CA LEU A 799 -36.53 29.33 9.13
C LEU A 799 -35.47 30.15 8.40
N THR A 800 -34.20 30.04 8.79
CA THR A 800 -33.14 30.89 8.23
C THR A 800 -31.89 30.13 7.85
N ASN A 801 -31.25 30.52 6.75
CA ASN A 801 -29.94 29.98 6.30
C ASN A 801 -29.86 28.44 6.26
N SER A 802 -30.98 27.77 6.04
CA SER A 802 -31.12 26.32 6.16
C SER A 802 -31.34 25.65 4.82
N GLN A 803 -31.04 24.35 4.74
CA GLN A 803 -31.15 23.53 3.54
C GLN A 803 -32.22 22.48 3.74
N LEU A 804 -33.20 22.41 2.83
CA LEU A 804 -34.25 21.40 2.82
C LEU A 804 -34.15 20.58 1.54
N LEU A 805 -33.74 19.33 1.70
CA LEU A 805 -33.22 18.48 0.63
C LEU A 805 -34.02 17.17 0.55
N ASP A 806 -34.39 16.78 -0.67
CA ASP A 806 -34.90 15.44 -0.99
C ASP A 806 -36.14 15.03 -0.15
N SER A 807 -37.05 15.99 0.10
CA SER A 807 -38.31 15.70 0.78
C SER A 807 -39.25 14.88 -0.11
N GLY A 808 -39.88 13.85 0.45
CA GLY A 808 -40.95 13.07 -0.21
C GLY A 808 -42.26 13.83 -0.41
N GLY A 809 -42.39 15.02 0.20
CA GLY A 809 -43.49 15.97 -0.02
C GLY A 809 -42.93 17.37 -0.26
N CYS A 810 -43.48 18.38 0.42
CA CYS A 810 -42.93 19.74 0.35
C CYS A 810 -41.67 19.86 1.21
N GLY A 811 -40.80 20.83 0.89
CA GLY A 811 -39.71 21.21 1.81
C GLY A 811 -40.31 21.71 3.13
N VAL A 812 -41.15 22.73 3.05
CA VAL A 812 -42.02 23.20 4.14
C VAL A 812 -43.49 23.15 3.73
N TYR A 813 -44.37 22.71 4.62
CA TYR A 813 -45.83 22.83 4.46
C TYR A 813 -46.41 23.69 5.59
N VAL A 814 -47.13 24.75 5.26
CA VAL A 814 -47.72 25.68 6.23
C VAL A 814 -49.24 25.64 6.12
N ARG A 815 -49.94 25.15 7.15
CA ARG A 815 -51.40 25.22 7.16
C ARG A 815 -51.90 26.65 7.34
N SER A 816 -53.18 26.89 7.02
CA SER A 816 -53.81 28.22 7.01
C SER A 816 -53.73 29.00 8.35
N SER A 817 -53.48 28.32 9.46
CA SER A 817 -53.27 28.88 10.81
C SER A 817 -51.81 29.14 11.19
N GLY A 818 -50.85 28.85 10.31
CA GLY A 818 -49.41 29.01 10.55
C GLY A 818 -48.82 30.27 9.89
N THR A 819 -47.76 30.80 10.47
CA THR A 819 -46.97 31.92 9.96
C THR A 819 -45.51 31.51 9.81
N LEU A 820 -45.02 31.45 8.58
CA LEU A 820 -43.61 31.19 8.26
C LEU A 820 -42.89 32.51 7.99
N THR A 821 -41.81 32.76 8.73
CA THR A 821 -40.81 33.80 8.40
C THR A 821 -39.56 33.10 7.90
N GLU A 822 -39.16 33.36 6.66
CA GLU A 822 -38.03 32.65 6.05
C GLU A 822 -37.05 33.60 5.35
N SER A 823 -35.75 33.28 5.41
CA SER A 823 -34.71 34.01 4.68
C SER A 823 -33.43 33.18 4.49
N GLY A 824 -32.85 33.24 3.30
CA GLY A 824 -31.52 32.64 3.04
C GLY A 824 -31.51 31.11 2.95
N ASN A 825 -32.67 30.48 2.77
CA ASN A 825 -32.80 29.03 2.70
C ASN A 825 -32.57 28.49 1.29
N THR A 826 -32.11 27.25 1.18
CA THR A 826 -32.02 26.52 -0.09
C THR A 826 -32.92 25.29 -0.08
N PHE A 827 -33.56 25.04 -1.21
CA PHE A 827 -34.48 23.92 -1.41
C PHE A 827 -34.05 23.15 -2.65
N THR A 828 -33.91 21.83 -2.55
CA THR A 828 -33.49 20.99 -3.68
C THR A 828 -34.10 19.60 -3.56
N GLY A 829 -34.60 19.03 -4.66
CA GLY A 829 -35.09 17.66 -4.69
C GLY A 829 -36.40 17.39 -3.93
N ASN A 830 -37.13 18.42 -3.46
CA ASN A 830 -38.41 18.25 -2.77
C ASN A 830 -39.54 17.96 -3.77
N VAL A 831 -40.28 16.86 -3.57
CA VAL A 831 -41.21 16.29 -4.57
C VAL A 831 -42.40 17.18 -4.89
N GLU A 832 -43.08 17.74 -3.88
CA GLU A 832 -44.31 18.52 -4.09
C GLU A 832 -44.05 20.02 -4.24
N GLY A 833 -42.90 20.50 -3.78
CA GLY A 833 -42.50 21.91 -3.89
C GLY A 833 -41.58 22.37 -2.75
N ASN A 834 -41.08 23.60 -2.86
CA ASN A 834 -40.22 24.18 -1.82
C ASN A 834 -41.02 24.54 -0.57
N ILE A 835 -42.08 25.34 -0.74
CA ILE A 835 -43.00 25.77 0.31
C ILE A 835 -44.42 25.62 -0.23
N CYS A 836 -45.29 24.95 0.53
CA CYS A 836 -46.68 24.67 0.20
C CYS A 836 -47.62 25.18 1.29
N ASN A 837 -48.87 25.46 0.93
CA ASN A 837 -49.90 25.99 1.84
C ASN A 837 -51.21 25.19 1.79
#